data_AF-A0A0V8RZ95-F1
#
_entry.id   AF-A0A0V8RZ95-F1
#
_cell.length_a   1.000
_cell.length_b   1.000
_cell.length_c   1.000
_cell.angle_alpha   90.00
_cell.angle_beta   90.00
_cell.angle_gamma   90.00
#
_symmetry.space_group_name_H-M   'P 1'
#
loop_
_entity.id
_entity.type
_entity.pdbx_description
1 polymer ?
#
loop_
_entity_poly.entity_id
_entity_poly.type
_entity_poly.pdbx_seq_one_letter_code
_entity_poly.pdbx_strand_id
1 'polypeptide(L)'
;MEHHPSGARSRRATHARAKSRPRGTVARALAALLVAGAALPGLVAPERADADATLEPPGGGTVPVTSSTGRLGATTINGSATDRTTNVPDNAYVGTVRGAGPFDAADPAQSSAPLQAGTAQPMLDAAVASGDYWTYIARGLPAANPVATGVISPQNTNALGYKPNNPGDVPIGKPFLLGTVRHNNFQVHSASRWVHSSIDVNIGGIEDSFPFDQEETEDDTDTTAALSDEGAYMLASRANGPNSCPANAPYAALNRDAGSGVWYCYRHVGKGRGNRDIYTNNPAAYPDAAGTPDQSPNSDDVLTISRTTSNKTVMIDGIPYRLVIAGFTPSGDGTCPDTPPEGVTPVSTFSSKENKTSYGCLYATFSQERYIRIAKTVTPESEAIGGKIPSFNFTTLGIGDFVSPTGEPLKTAENAGGFVDWSSFEDSPLTPTGYGKDGTVTSGYQAFIPGYSQFVIAETGPRIPGRRPLRFGEPGYFGPWKVSDDPNSARWELTDINCVNGIGEAVNVTRDPMTGGIDFSDVPPAKTAAAVPITCNFTIQQQAPKLRIDKTVESVEGASGDTITVTYRVTATNDGTIAGTTGRLVDTPAFAPGLTLRSAAIATSLDGLRGAREQNRAATYVLTQGTTVEPGKSATWFIRMKAARDKAAAGYSEAALECVPSNGRLTPKRGLYNSVAGPYDHDGAANNEACAPARPRTIRIEKAGTQPVGTANEDGTYPLEGAAFAIYDNEALTGTPVSTSDGESQFVTAPLETGKTYWLVETRAPAGHVLLPRAVPFHIEVGADASASTVITTDFGADEGFTSVRVIPAASGTGAAALPAIRVVDTQVGVLPNSGSAGIYPHLGLGAALLGLAGVCAWVRRRSA
;
A
#
# COMPACT_ATOMS: atom_id res chain seq x y z
N MET A 1 22.79 19.82 -49.78
CA MET A 1 22.78 19.20 -51.12
C MET A 1 22.67 17.70 -50.92
N GLU A 2 21.58 17.12 -51.41
CA GLU A 2 21.44 15.80 -52.05
C GLU A 2 22.16 14.59 -51.42
N HIS A 3 21.60 13.39 -51.28
CA HIS A 3 20.34 12.79 -51.67
C HIS A 3 20.28 11.42 -50.96
N HIS A 4 19.07 10.93 -50.74
CA HIS A 4 18.70 9.60 -50.24
C HIS A 4 19.05 8.42 -51.23
N PRO A 5 18.39 7.25 -51.22
CA PRO A 5 18.83 5.99 -50.58
C PRO A 5 18.81 4.78 -51.56
N SER A 6 19.37 3.62 -51.20
CA SER A 6 19.04 2.29 -51.79
C SER A 6 19.91 1.23 -51.09
N GLY A 7 19.51 -0.01 -50.84
CA GLY A 7 18.37 -0.75 -51.36
C GLY A 7 18.27 -2.15 -50.75
N ALA A 8 17.17 -2.80 -51.11
CA ALA A 8 16.75 -4.12 -50.68
C ALA A 8 17.46 -5.28 -51.40
N ARG A 9 17.44 -6.48 -50.79
CA ARG A 9 17.38 -7.84 -51.40
C ARG A 9 16.99 -8.83 -50.29
N SER A 10 15.78 -9.41 -50.27
CA SER A 10 15.22 -10.51 -51.10
C SER A 10 15.56 -11.92 -50.60
N ARG A 11 14.51 -12.66 -50.18
CA ARG A 11 14.13 -14.06 -50.53
C ARG A 11 12.81 -14.39 -49.79
N ARG A 12 11.62 -14.44 -50.43
CA ARG A 12 10.95 -15.59 -51.11
C ARG A 12 11.02 -16.88 -50.27
N ALA A 13 9.97 -17.67 -50.05
CA ALA A 13 8.59 -17.79 -50.55
C ALA A 13 7.80 -18.64 -49.50
N THR A 14 6.48 -18.84 -49.46
CA THR A 14 5.46 -19.14 -50.48
C THR A 14 4.07 -19.06 -49.84
N HIS A 15 3.09 -18.53 -50.61
CA HIS A 15 1.68 -18.93 -50.81
C HIS A 15 0.82 -19.50 -49.65
N ALA A 16 -0.48 -19.24 -49.54
CA ALA A 16 -1.42 -18.31 -50.18
C ALA A 16 -2.79 -18.49 -49.48
N ARG A 17 -3.53 -17.36 -49.37
CA ARG A 17 -5.00 -17.17 -49.57
C ARG A 17 -6.00 -18.16 -48.93
N ALA A 18 -7.17 -17.75 -48.43
CA ALA A 18 -7.82 -16.45 -48.28
C ALA A 18 -9.12 -16.65 -47.47
N LYS A 19 -9.45 -15.64 -46.64
CA LYS A 19 -10.76 -14.94 -46.45
C LYS A 19 -12.02 -15.58 -47.07
N SER A 20 -13.24 -15.46 -46.54
CA SER A 20 -13.83 -14.67 -45.44
C SER A 20 -15.31 -15.11 -45.24
N ARG A 21 -15.80 -15.02 -43.99
CA ARG A 21 -17.16 -14.66 -43.48
C ARG A 21 -18.34 -14.55 -44.48
N PRO A 22 -19.60 -14.89 -44.08
CA PRO A 22 -20.38 -13.96 -43.22
C PRO A 22 -21.45 -14.56 -42.28
N ARG A 23 -22.12 -13.63 -41.57
CA ARG A 23 -23.16 -13.75 -40.53
C ARG A 23 -24.53 -14.25 -41.04
N GLY A 24 -25.35 -14.77 -40.13
CA GLY A 24 -26.82 -14.88 -40.26
C GLY A 24 -27.51 -15.49 -39.02
N THR A 25 -28.41 -14.72 -38.41
CA THR A 25 -29.35 -14.99 -37.29
C THR A 25 -30.52 -15.93 -37.71
N VAL A 26 -31.24 -16.71 -36.87
CA VAL A 26 -32.38 -16.35 -35.97
C VAL A 26 -33.02 -17.62 -35.31
N ALA A 27 -33.47 -17.49 -34.03
CA ALA A 27 -34.63 -18.06 -33.28
C ALA A 27 -34.70 -19.46 -32.58
N ARG A 28 -34.82 -19.35 -31.23
CA ARG A 28 -35.85 -19.84 -30.25
C ARG A 28 -36.22 -21.34 -30.12
N ALA A 29 -36.14 -21.86 -28.87
CA ALA A 29 -37.29 -22.28 -28.03
C ALA A 29 -36.86 -22.73 -26.60
N LEU A 30 -37.75 -22.53 -25.62
CA LEU A 30 -37.64 -22.79 -24.17
C LEU A 30 -37.71 -24.28 -23.77
N ALA A 31 -37.13 -24.62 -22.61
CA ALA A 31 -37.77 -25.48 -21.59
C ALA A 31 -37.10 -25.30 -20.21
N ALA A 32 -37.95 -25.23 -19.18
CA ALA A 32 -37.62 -25.01 -17.78
C ALA A 32 -37.26 -26.31 -17.04
N LEU A 33 -36.48 -26.23 -15.95
CA LEU A 33 -36.48 -27.22 -14.88
C LEU A 33 -36.08 -26.59 -13.54
N LEU A 34 -37.02 -26.61 -12.61
CA LEU A 34 -36.88 -26.39 -11.18
C LEU A 34 -36.25 -27.63 -10.53
N VAL A 35 -35.22 -27.45 -9.71
CA VAL A 35 -34.92 -28.35 -8.58
C VAL A 35 -34.44 -27.49 -7.40
N ALA A 36 -35.20 -27.56 -6.30
CA ALA A 36 -34.86 -27.05 -4.99
C ALA A 36 -33.83 -27.96 -4.30
N GLY A 37 -32.93 -27.39 -3.48
CA GLY A 37 -32.01 -28.20 -2.69
C GLY A 37 -31.08 -27.41 -1.76
N ALA A 38 -31.52 -27.31 -0.50
CA ALA A 38 -30.74 -27.32 0.73
C ALA A 38 -29.84 -26.12 1.11
N ALA A 39 -30.16 -25.59 2.29
CA ALA A 39 -29.45 -24.58 3.06
C ALA A 39 -28.09 -25.05 3.58
N LEU A 40 -27.12 -24.14 3.57
CA LEU A 40 -25.92 -24.12 4.42
C LEU A 40 -25.69 -22.67 4.85
N PRO A 41 -25.57 -22.35 6.16
CA PRO A 41 -25.27 -20.99 6.60
C PRO A 41 -23.76 -20.78 6.44
N GLY A 42 -23.36 -20.31 5.27
CA GLY A 42 -22.02 -19.79 5.02
C GLY A 42 -21.99 -18.30 5.34
N LEU A 43 -21.09 -17.91 6.24
CA LEU A 43 -20.72 -16.52 6.52
C LEU A 43 -20.34 -15.80 5.21
N VAL A 44 -21.31 -15.12 4.62
CA VAL A 44 -21.06 -14.07 3.64
C VAL A 44 -20.73 -12.84 4.47
N ALA A 45 -19.46 -12.43 4.42
CA ALA A 45 -19.07 -11.10 4.88
C ALA A 45 -20.05 -10.08 4.28
N PRO A 46 -20.54 -9.09 5.04
CA PRO A 46 -21.40 -8.08 4.45
C PRO A 46 -20.57 -7.37 3.39
N GLU A 47 -20.91 -7.64 2.13
CA GLU A 47 -20.44 -6.86 1.00
C GLU A 47 -20.96 -5.45 1.24
N ARG A 48 -20.03 -4.56 1.58
CA ARG A 48 -20.27 -3.17 1.91
C ARG A 48 -20.76 -2.48 0.65
N ALA A 49 -22.06 -2.53 0.41
CA ALA A 49 -22.73 -1.66 -0.55
C ALA A 49 -22.88 -0.26 0.07
N ASP A 50 -21.76 0.42 0.32
CA ASP A 50 -21.76 1.88 0.28
C ASP A 50 -21.92 2.19 -1.21
N ALA A 51 -23.11 2.62 -1.64
CA ALA A 51 -23.31 3.06 -3.01
C ALA A 51 -22.27 4.13 -3.34
N ASP A 52 -21.50 3.93 -4.41
CA ASP A 52 -20.45 4.85 -4.81
C ASP A 52 -21.05 6.25 -4.97
N ALA A 53 -20.42 7.25 -4.36
CA ALA A 53 -20.99 8.60 -4.34
C ALA A 53 -21.19 9.07 -5.79
N THR A 54 -22.35 9.66 -6.07
CA THR A 54 -22.64 10.17 -7.41
C THR A 54 -21.62 11.26 -7.77
N LEU A 55 -21.03 11.17 -8.96
CA LEU A 55 -20.07 12.18 -9.44
C LEU A 55 -20.76 13.54 -9.58
N GLU A 56 -20.11 14.59 -9.08
CA GLU A 56 -20.67 15.94 -9.12
C GLU A 56 -20.85 16.41 -10.58
N PRO A 57 -22.02 16.96 -10.93
CA PRO A 57 -22.21 17.58 -12.25
C PRO A 57 -21.45 18.92 -12.30
N PRO A 58 -20.77 19.24 -13.41
CA PRO A 58 -20.13 20.54 -13.56
C PRO A 58 -21.15 21.67 -13.50
N GLY A 59 -20.80 22.73 -12.79
CA GLY A 59 -21.51 24.00 -12.82
C GLY A 59 -21.36 24.68 -14.18
N GLY A 60 -22.37 25.48 -14.52
CA GLY A 60 -22.41 26.23 -15.77
C GLY A 60 -23.31 27.45 -15.64
N GLY A 61 -23.34 28.26 -16.69
CA GLY A 61 -24.09 29.51 -16.75
C GLY A 61 -23.35 30.54 -17.58
N THR A 62 -23.99 31.68 -17.77
CA THR A 62 -23.43 32.82 -18.49
C THR A 62 -23.51 34.06 -17.61
N VAL A 63 -22.47 34.90 -17.67
CA VAL A 63 -22.51 36.26 -17.13
C VAL A 63 -22.94 37.18 -18.26
N PRO A 64 -24.13 37.79 -18.20
CA PRO A 64 -24.58 38.69 -19.25
C PRO A 64 -23.79 40.01 -19.18
N VAL A 65 -23.12 40.37 -20.27
CA VAL A 65 -22.40 41.64 -20.39
C VAL A 65 -23.15 42.54 -21.38
N THR A 66 -24.04 43.37 -20.85
CA THR A 66 -24.82 44.32 -21.66
C THR A 66 -24.02 45.55 -22.06
N SER A 67 -23.04 45.92 -21.24
CA SER A 67 -22.12 47.03 -21.45
C SER A 67 -20.77 46.72 -20.82
N SER A 68 -19.70 47.22 -21.42
CA SER A 68 -18.34 47.10 -20.92
C SER A 68 -17.67 48.45 -21.10
N THR A 69 -17.00 48.93 -20.05
CA THR A 69 -16.20 50.15 -20.12
C THR A 69 -14.84 49.88 -19.48
N GLY A 70 -13.82 50.62 -19.90
CA GLY A 70 -12.50 50.50 -19.27
C GLY A 70 -11.56 51.64 -19.62
N ARG A 71 -10.46 51.76 -18.88
CA ARG A 71 -9.43 52.80 -19.06
C ARG A 71 -8.10 52.37 -18.48
N LEU A 72 -7.06 53.13 -18.80
CA LEU A 72 -5.89 53.24 -17.94
C LEU A 72 -6.19 54.18 -16.77
N GLY A 73 -5.96 53.69 -15.55
CA GLY A 73 -6.35 54.32 -14.30
C GLY A 73 -5.42 55.45 -13.84
N ALA A 74 -5.51 55.78 -12.56
CA ALA A 74 -4.63 56.78 -11.94
C ALA A 74 -3.17 56.33 -12.07
N THR A 75 -2.30 57.27 -12.45
CA THR A 75 -0.94 56.96 -12.88
C THR A 75 0.10 57.73 -12.08
N THR A 76 1.17 57.03 -11.73
CA THR A 76 2.39 57.59 -11.12
C THR A 76 3.58 57.26 -12.00
N ILE A 77 4.35 58.27 -12.39
CA ILE A 77 5.58 58.12 -13.19
C ILE A 77 6.77 58.55 -12.34
N ASN A 78 7.80 57.70 -12.21
CA ASN A 78 9.04 58.04 -11.50
C ASN A 78 10.22 57.11 -11.87
N GLY A 79 11.31 57.15 -11.09
CA GLY A 79 12.50 56.32 -11.29
C GLY A 79 12.60 55.09 -10.37
N SER A 80 11.56 54.73 -9.63
CA SER A 80 11.60 53.66 -8.61
C SER A 80 10.63 52.54 -8.93
N ALA A 81 11.11 51.30 -9.02
CA ALA A 81 10.28 50.13 -9.24
C ALA A 81 9.22 49.85 -8.13
N THR A 82 9.32 50.54 -6.98
CA THR A 82 8.49 50.25 -5.79
C THR A 82 7.66 51.42 -5.30
N ASP A 83 8.01 52.66 -5.66
CA ASP A 83 7.26 53.85 -5.23
C ASP A 83 6.09 54.10 -6.18
N ARG A 84 4.88 53.71 -5.76
CA ARG A 84 3.66 53.88 -6.57
C ARG A 84 2.92 55.19 -6.27
N THR A 85 3.51 56.05 -5.43
CA THR A 85 2.82 57.22 -4.85
C THR A 85 3.41 58.55 -5.28
N THR A 86 4.73 58.63 -5.47
CA THR A 86 5.41 59.89 -5.79
C THR A 86 5.54 60.07 -7.29
N ASN A 87 4.78 60.98 -7.87
CA ASN A 87 4.88 61.33 -9.29
C ASN A 87 5.95 62.39 -9.54
N VAL A 88 6.81 62.15 -10.54
CA VAL A 88 7.80 63.10 -11.04
C VAL A 88 7.29 63.72 -12.35
N PRO A 89 7.42 65.05 -12.56
CA PRO A 89 7.03 65.68 -13.83
C PRO A 89 7.78 65.07 -15.02
N ASP A 90 7.03 64.62 -16.03
CA ASP A 90 7.58 63.90 -17.19
C ASP A 90 6.94 64.30 -18.54
N ASN A 91 6.45 65.56 -18.64
CA ASN A 91 5.69 66.06 -19.79
C ASN A 91 4.53 65.13 -20.21
N ALA A 92 3.93 64.44 -19.25
CA ALA A 92 2.94 63.41 -19.51
C ALA A 92 1.53 63.98 -19.68
N TYR A 93 0.77 63.33 -20.56
CA TYR A 93 -0.63 63.63 -20.86
C TYR A 93 -1.47 62.36 -20.81
N VAL A 94 -2.73 62.55 -20.47
CA VAL A 94 -3.75 61.52 -20.38
C VAL A 94 -4.96 61.93 -21.22
N GLY A 95 -5.64 60.97 -21.84
CA GLY A 95 -6.83 61.26 -22.62
C GLY A 95 -7.22 60.18 -23.63
N THR A 96 -8.33 60.42 -24.31
CA THR A 96 -8.87 59.53 -25.34
C THR A 96 -8.46 60.02 -26.72
N VAL A 97 -7.88 59.14 -27.55
CA VAL A 97 -7.45 59.46 -28.93
C VAL A 97 -7.91 58.36 -29.87
N ARG A 98 -8.22 58.72 -31.12
CA ARG A 98 -8.54 57.77 -32.19
C ARG A 98 -7.26 57.20 -32.81
N GLY A 99 -7.15 55.88 -32.85
CA GLY A 99 -5.94 55.16 -33.24
C GLY A 99 -4.74 55.66 -32.44
N ALA A 100 -3.62 55.93 -33.11
CA ALA A 100 -2.58 56.80 -32.56
C ALA A 100 -2.33 57.95 -33.52
N GLY A 101 -3.40 58.61 -33.97
CA GLY A 101 -3.29 59.86 -34.71
C GLY A 101 -3.00 61.04 -33.79
N PRO A 102 -2.79 62.24 -34.35
CA PRO A 102 -2.78 63.47 -33.56
C PRO A 102 -4.13 63.69 -32.89
N PHE A 103 -4.11 64.28 -31.69
CA PHE A 103 -5.32 64.70 -30.98
C PHE A 103 -6.13 65.71 -31.82
N ASP A 104 -7.43 65.46 -31.96
CA ASP A 104 -8.38 66.35 -32.63
C ASP A 104 -9.40 66.91 -31.63
N ALA A 105 -9.29 68.20 -31.32
CA ALA A 105 -10.19 68.88 -30.39
C ALA A 105 -11.62 69.06 -30.93
N ALA A 106 -11.84 68.87 -32.24
CA ALA A 106 -13.18 68.91 -32.83
C ALA A 106 -13.95 67.59 -32.66
N ASP A 107 -13.26 66.49 -32.35
CA ASP A 107 -13.85 65.19 -32.09
C ASP A 107 -14.29 65.09 -30.62
N PRO A 108 -15.59 65.07 -30.31
CA PRO A 108 -16.08 65.10 -28.93
C PRO A 108 -15.78 63.81 -28.16
N ALA A 109 -15.40 62.72 -28.83
CA ALA A 109 -14.96 61.49 -28.19
C ALA A 109 -13.46 61.50 -27.83
N GLN A 110 -12.70 62.50 -28.31
CA GLN A 110 -11.31 62.68 -27.92
C GLN A 110 -11.20 63.62 -26.73
N SER A 111 -10.17 63.38 -25.91
CA SER A 111 -9.85 64.24 -24.77
C SER A 111 -8.34 64.32 -24.59
N SER A 112 -7.89 65.43 -24.02
CA SER A 112 -6.49 65.61 -23.67
C SER A 112 -6.38 66.46 -22.42
N ALA A 113 -5.63 65.98 -21.44
CA ALA A 113 -5.28 66.70 -20.24
C ALA A 113 -3.84 66.40 -19.82
N PRO A 114 -3.09 67.36 -19.24
CA PRO A 114 -1.84 67.06 -18.57
C PRO A 114 -2.06 66.01 -17.46
N LEU A 115 -1.11 65.09 -17.29
CA LEU A 115 -1.18 64.10 -16.21
C LEU A 115 -1.17 64.82 -14.86
N GLN A 116 -2.19 64.55 -14.04
CA GLN A 116 -2.25 64.95 -12.65
C GLN A 116 -2.18 63.70 -11.77
N ALA A 117 -1.23 63.68 -10.83
CA ALA A 117 -1.04 62.56 -9.92
C ALA A 117 -2.36 62.21 -9.21
N GLY A 118 -2.69 60.91 -9.16
CA GLY A 118 -3.93 60.41 -8.54
C GLY A 118 -5.22 60.64 -9.33
N THR A 119 -5.17 61.26 -10.52
CA THR A 119 -6.35 61.49 -11.36
C THR A 119 -6.41 60.44 -12.47
N ALA A 120 -7.56 59.78 -12.60
CA ALA A 120 -7.83 58.81 -13.67
C ALA A 120 -8.68 59.45 -14.79
N GLN A 121 -8.52 58.94 -16.01
CA GLN A 121 -9.30 59.39 -17.18
C GLN A 121 -10.77 58.96 -17.06
N PRO A 122 -11.72 59.53 -17.81
CA PRO A 122 -13.04 58.94 -17.94
C PRO A 122 -12.96 57.49 -18.45
N MET A 123 -13.89 56.64 -18.01
CA MET A 123 -14.02 55.28 -18.56
C MET A 123 -14.42 55.37 -20.03
N LEU A 124 -13.74 54.61 -20.90
CA LEU A 124 -14.11 54.52 -22.31
C LEU A 124 -15.13 53.40 -22.48
N ASP A 125 -16.28 53.71 -23.09
CA ASP A 125 -17.29 52.72 -23.42
C ASP A 125 -16.84 51.86 -24.61
N ALA A 126 -17.01 50.53 -24.52
CA ALA A 126 -16.58 49.60 -25.57
C ALA A 126 -17.27 49.86 -26.92
N ALA A 127 -18.51 50.37 -26.93
CA ALA A 127 -19.17 50.76 -28.17
C ALA A 127 -18.49 51.97 -28.81
N VAL A 128 -18.02 52.95 -28.02
CA VAL A 128 -17.18 54.05 -28.54
C VAL A 128 -15.82 53.51 -28.97
N ALA A 129 -15.19 52.67 -28.15
CA ALA A 129 -13.89 52.05 -28.41
C ALA A 129 -13.82 51.29 -29.76
N SER A 130 -14.94 50.69 -30.19
CA SER A 130 -15.09 50.03 -31.50
C SER A 130 -14.85 50.96 -32.70
N GLY A 131 -14.99 52.28 -32.51
CA GLY A 131 -14.58 53.32 -33.45
C GLY A 131 -13.06 53.56 -33.52
N ASP A 132 -12.26 52.65 -32.96
CA ASP A 132 -10.81 52.73 -32.77
C ASP A 132 -10.38 53.85 -31.81
N TYR A 133 -11.15 54.08 -30.75
CA TYR A 133 -10.77 54.99 -29.66
C TYR A 133 -10.03 54.24 -28.55
N TRP A 134 -9.05 54.91 -27.95
CA TRP A 134 -8.17 54.35 -26.93
C TRP A 134 -7.97 55.36 -25.80
N THR A 135 -7.94 54.90 -24.55
CA THR A 135 -7.42 55.72 -23.44
C THR A 135 -5.91 55.62 -23.40
N TYR A 136 -5.20 56.73 -23.35
CA TYR A 136 -3.74 56.78 -23.43
C TYR A 136 -3.10 57.44 -22.22
N ILE A 137 -1.99 56.87 -21.75
CA ILE A 137 -0.97 57.57 -20.97
C ILE A 137 0.19 57.82 -21.93
N ALA A 138 0.44 59.07 -22.31
CA ALA A 138 1.57 59.46 -23.14
C ALA A 138 2.58 60.26 -22.31
N ARG A 139 3.88 60.00 -22.46
CA ARG A 139 4.93 60.57 -21.60
C ARG A 139 6.18 60.96 -22.37
N GLY A 140 6.95 61.86 -21.78
CA GLY A 140 8.20 62.39 -22.34
C GLY A 140 7.98 63.35 -23.51
N LEU A 141 9.08 63.96 -23.96
CA LEU A 141 9.11 64.76 -25.20
C LEU A 141 9.69 63.92 -26.35
N PRO A 142 9.14 63.97 -27.58
CA PRO A 142 9.66 63.21 -28.71
C PRO A 142 11.17 63.46 -28.92
N ALA A 143 11.97 62.40 -29.07
CA ALA A 143 13.43 62.53 -29.15
C ALA A 143 13.91 63.33 -30.35
N ALA A 144 13.29 63.11 -31.51
CA ALA A 144 13.64 63.78 -32.77
C ALA A 144 13.25 65.27 -32.80
N ASN A 145 12.24 65.69 -32.03
CA ASN A 145 11.78 67.07 -31.94
C ASN A 145 11.18 67.35 -30.55
N PRO A 146 12.01 67.74 -29.56
CA PRO A 146 11.61 67.82 -28.16
C PRO A 146 10.83 69.11 -27.85
N VAL A 147 9.67 69.27 -28.49
CA VAL A 147 8.76 70.41 -28.31
C VAL A 147 7.46 69.92 -27.67
N ALA A 148 7.09 70.53 -26.55
CA ALA A 148 5.80 70.28 -25.93
C ALA A 148 4.68 70.85 -26.80
N THR A 149 3.79 69.98 -27.28
CA THR A 149 2.63 70.34 -28.11
C THR A 149 1.48 70.92 -27.29
N GLY A 150 1.51 70.79 -25.97
CA GLY A 150 0.43 71.23 -25.06
C GLY A 150 -0.78 70.29 -25.03
N VAL A 151 -0.73 69.19 -25.78
CA VAL A 151 -1.78 68.16 -25.89
C VAL A 151 -1.15 66.77 -25.97
N ILE A 152 -1.96 65.74 -25.76
CA ILE A 152 -1.55 64.34 -25.86
C ILE A 152 -1.09 64.01 -27.29
N SER A 153 -0.02 63.22 -27.42
CA SER A 153 0.61 62.94 -28.72
C SER A 153 1.08 61.48 -28.86
N PRO A 154 0.17 60.48 -28.88
CA PRO A 154 0.56 59.07 -28.89
C PRO A 154 1.37 58.64 -30.12
N GLN A 155 1.32 59.40 -31.21
CA GLN A 155 1.95 59.07 -32.50
C GLN A 155 3.49 59.15 -32.50
N ASN A 156 4.10 59.81 -31.53
CA ASN A 156 5.55 60.09 -31.52
C ASN A 156 6.16 60.20 -30.11
N THR A 157 5.42 59.82 -29.08
CA THR A 157 5.91 59.69 -27.70
C THR A 157 5.78 58.25 -27.25
N ASN A 158 6.49 57.89 -26.17
CA ASN A 158 6.18 56.68 -25.43
C ASN A 158 4.73 56.79 -24.89
N ALA A 159 3.85 55.91 -25.36
CA ALA A 159 2.43 55.98 -25.02
C ALA A 159 1.78 54.60 -24.88
N LEU A 160 1.26 54.33 -23.67
CA LEU A 160 0.45 53.16 -23.36
C LEU A 160 -1.02 53.46 -23.62
N GLY A 161 -1.68 52.59 -24.39
CA GLY A 161 -3.07 52.69 -24.76
C GLY A 161 -3.86 51.47 -24.32
N TYR A 162 -5.12 51.67 -23.93
CA TYR A 162 -6.07 50.58 -23.66
C TYR A 162 -7.38 50.81 -24.42
N LYS A 163 -7.87 49.75 -25.07
CA LYS A 163 -9.14 49.69 -25.79
C LYS A 163 -10.00 48.57 -25.19
N PRO A 164 -11.07 48.89 -24.45
CA PRO A 164 -11.95 47.87 -23.87
C PRO A 164 -12.75 47.15 -24.96
N ASN A 165 -13.05 45.88 -24.73
CA ASN A 165 -13.92 45.06 -25.57
C ASN A 165 -15.26 44.77 -24.87
N ASN A 166 -16.31 44.50 -25.65
CA ASN A 166 -17.56 43.96 -25.13
C ASN A 166 -17.76 42.52 -25.62
N PRO A 167 -17.58 41.51 -24.77
CA PRO A 167 -17.68 40.10 -25.16
C PRO A 167 -19.13 39.60 -25.28
N GLY A 168 -20.14 40.37 -24.89
CA GLY A 168 -21.51 39.89 -24.77
C GLY A 168 -21.68 38.84 -23.66
N ASP A 169 -22.56 37.86 -23.85
CA ASP A 169 -22.80 36.83 -22.84
C ASP A 169 -21.59 35.88 -22.73
N VAL A 170 -20.94 35.87 -21.57
CA VAL A 170 -19.72 35.08 -21.34
C VAL A 170 -20.04 33.80 -20.57
N PRO A 171 -19.74 32.60 -21.10
CA PRO A 171 -19.82 31.37 -20.34
C PRO A 171 -18.81 31.35 -19.17
N ILE A 172 -19.27 30.89 -18.00
CA ILE A 172 -18.43 30.74 -16.80
C ILE A 172 -17.23 29.82 -17.11
N GLY A 173 -16.04 30.21 -16.63
CA GLY A 173 -14.80 29.46 -16.77
C GLY A 173 -14.23 29.44 -18.20
N LYS A 174 -14.81 30.20 -19.14
CA LYS A 174 -14.27 30.35 -20.50
C LYS A 174 -13.55 31.71 -20.64
N PRO A 175 -12.34 31.71 -21.22
CA PRO A 175 -11.62 32.95 -21.45
C PRO A 175 -12.30 33.77 -22.54
N PHE A 176 -12.27 35.08 -22.38
CA PHE A 176 -12.79 36.05 -23.35
C PHE A 176 -11.85 37.26 -23.45
N LEU A 177 -11.88 37.94 -24.59
CA LEU A 177 -11.14 39.18 -24.82
C LEU A 177 -11.71 40.30 -23.95
N LEU A 178 -10.95 40.72 -22.94
CA LEU A 178 -11.30 41.86 -22.08
C LEU A 178 -11.01 43.19 -22.78
N GLY A 179 -9.92 43.25 -23.54
CA GLY A 179 -9.54 44.43 -24.32
C GLY A 179 -8.18 44.28 -24.99
N THR A 180 -7.75 45.32 -25.69
CA THR A 180 -6.43 45.39 -26.33
C THR A 180 -5.59 46.43 -25.62
N VAL A 181 -4.37 46.07 -25.28
CA VAL A 181 -3.33 47.00 -24.86
C VAL A 181 -2.43 47.30 -26.05
N ARG A 182 -2.02 48.56 -26.16
CA ARG A 182 -1.12 49.06 -27.17
C ARG A 182 0.02 49.79 -26.49
N HIS A 183 1.24 49.58 -26.94
CA HIS A 183 2.36 50.42 -26.54
C HIS A 183 3.00 51.01 -27.80
N ASN A 184 2.91 52.34 -27.93
CA ASN A 184 3.71 53.10 -28.88
C ASN A 184 5.03 53.40 -28.22
N ASN A 185 5.98 52.48 -28.35
CA ASN A 185 7.27 52.60 -27.69
C ASN A 185 8.20 53.41 -28.59
N PHE A 186 8.09 54.75 -28.53
CA PHE A 186 8.92 55.65 -29.32
C PHE A 186 9.88 56.41 -28.41
N GLN A 187 11.10 56.62 -28.90
CA GLN A 187 12.14 57.30 -28.14
C GLN A 187 11.73 58.69 -27.66
N VAL A 188 11.91 58.94 -26.36
CA VAL A 188 11.56 60.21 -25.71
C VAL A 188 12.66 60.73 -24.79
N HIS A 189 12.67 62.04 -24.55
CA HIS A 189 13.44 62.66 -23.48
C HIS A 189 12.66 62.51 -22.17
N SER A 190 13.04 61.53 -21.37
CA SER A 190 12.51 61.25 -20.03
C SER A 190 13.64 60.85 -19.08
N ALA A 191 13.53 61.24 -17.82
CA ALA A 191 14.42 60.79 -16.75
C ALA A 191 13.78 59.72 -15.84
N SER A 192 12.52 59.37 -16.10
CA SER A 192 11.74 58.42 -15.31
C SER A 192 11.72 57.06 -16.00
N ARG A 193 11.81 55.97 -15.23
CA ARG A 193 11.88 54.60 -15.75
C ARG A 193 10.61 53.78 -15.57
N TRP A 194 9.73 54.22 -14.68
CA TRP A 194 8.59 53.41 -14.26
C TRP A 194 7.28 54.16 -14.44
N VAL A 195 6.30 53.46 -15.00
CA VAL A 195 4.89 53.85 -15.03
C VAL A 195 4.11 52.86 -14.17
N HIS A 196 3.58 53.35 -13.05
CA HIS A 196 2.70 52.60 -12.18
C HIS A 196 1.26 53.04 -12.43
N SER A 197 0.41 52.12 -12.86
CA SER A 197 -0.99 52.43 -13.17
C SER A 197 -1.87 51.20 -12.99
N SER A 198 -3.08 51.23 -13.54
CA SER A 198 -4.03 50.13 -13.49
C SER A 198 -4.86 50.06 -14.76
N ILE A 199 -5.37 48.88 -15.07
CA ILE A 199 -6.43 48.69 -16.05
C ILE A 199 -7.73 48.66 -15.26
N ASP A 200 -8.48 49.75 -15.31
CA ASP A 200 -9.78 49.86 -14.66
C ASP A 200 -10.84 49.33 -15.61
N VAL A 201 -11.72 48.46 -15.12
CA VAL A 201 -12.80 47.87 -15.92
C VAL A 201 -14.13 47.94 -15.17
N ASN A 202 -15.20 48.11 -15.93
CA ASN A 202 -16.56 47.86 -15.47
C ASN A 202 -17.24 46.95 -16.49
N ILE A 203 -17.38 45.68 -16.13
CA ILE A 203 -17.85 44.62 -17.02
C ILE A 203 -18.66 43.57 -16.25
N GLY A 204 -19.83 43.18 -16.77
CA GLY A 204 -20.66 42.13 -16.17
C GLY A 204 -21.08 42.42 -14.71
N GLY A 205 -21.22 43.70 -14.34
CA GLY A 205 -21.54 44.13 -12.98
C GLY A 205 -20.34 44.18 -12.02
N ILE A 206 -19.13 43.91 -12.50
CA ILE A 206 -17.87 44.03 -11.74
C ILE A 206 -17.14 45.30 -12.16
N GLU A 207 -16.98 46.22 -11.21
CA GLU A 207 -16.13 47.42 -11.33
C GLU A 207 -14.89 47.26 -10.43
N ASP A 208 -13.71 47.06 -11.03
CA ASP A 208 -12.44 46.83 -10.31
C ASP A 208 -11.23 47.36 -11.12
N SER A 209 -10.09 47.47 -10.47
CA SER A 209 -8.84 48.03 -10.99
C SER A 209 -7.70 47.01 -10.93
N PHE A 210 -7.12 46.63 -12.06
CA PHE A 210 -6.00 45.67 -12.13
C PHE A 210 -4.66 46.42 -12.23
N PRO A 211 -3.90 46.53 -11.12
CA PRO A 211 -2.63 47.26 -11.13
C PRO A 211 -1.59 46.62 -12.04
N PHE A 212 -0.80 47.47 -12.69
CA PHE A 212 0.36 47.05 -13.47
C PHE A 212 1.52 48.02 -13.27
N ASP A 213 2.72 47.51 -13.50
CA ASP A 213 3.95 48.27 -13.56
C ASP A 213 4.55 48.11 -14.96
N GLN A 214 4.93 49.21 -15.60
CA GLN A 214 5.70 49.19 -16.85
C GLN A 214 7.08 49.77 -16.61
N GLU A 215 8.10 49.01 -17.00
CA GLU A 215 9.50 49.41 -17.00
C GLU A 215 9.89 49.89 -18.40
N GLU A 216 10.38 51.13 -18.45
CA GLU A 216 11.15 51.69 -19.55
C GLU A 216 12.59 51.18 -19.42
N THR A 217 12.96 50.28 -20.34
CA THR A 217 14.31 49.76 -20.43
C THR A 217 15.24 50.77 -21.08
N GLU A 218 16.55 50.60 -20.94
CA GLU A 218 17.50 51.51 -21.59
C GLU A 218 17.59 51.19 -23.08
N ASP A 219 17.25 52.16 -23.93
CA ASP A 219 17.51 52.08 -25.38
C ASP A 219 18.93 51.59 -25.66
N ASP A 220 19.06 50.47 -26.37
CA ASP A 220 20.35 50.01 -26.87
C ASP A 220 20.78 50.89 -28.07
N THR A 221 21.82 51.70 -27.89
CA THR A 221 22.48 52.43 -28.99
C THR A 221 23.76 51.74 -29.49
N ASP A 222 24.35 50.90 -28.65
CA ASP A 222 25.60 50.16 -28.90
C ASP A 222 25.31 48.73 -29.36
N THR A 223 26.25 48.09 -30.06
CA THR A 223 26.10 46.69 -30.47
C THR A 223 25.85 45.78 -29.25
N THR A 224 24.74 45.05 -29.24
CA THR A 224 24.31 44.20 -28.12
C THR A 224 24.15 42.74 -28.55
N ALA A 225 24.23 41.84 -27.57
CA ALA A 225 24.02 40.42 -27.77
C ALA A 225 22.96 39.88 -26.82
N ALA A 226 22.09 39.02 -27.34
CA ALA A 226 21.04 38.36 -26.57
C ALA A 226 21.13 36.83 -26.72
N LEU A 227 20.63 36.11 -25.72
CA LEU A 227 20.45 34.66 -25.75
C LEU A 227 19.55 34.25 -26.93
N SER A 228 19.95 33.21 -27.67
CA SER A 228 19.19 32.66 -28.79
C SER A 228 19.63 31.24 -29.07
N ASP A 229 18.69 30.29 -29.14
CA ASP A 229 18.97 28.88 -29.47
C ASP A 229 19.30 28.67 -30.96
N GLU A 230 19.05 29.68 -31.80
CA GLU A 230 19.35 29.68 -33.23
C GLU A 230 20.42 30.71 -33.62
N GLY A 231 21.13 31.24 -32.62
CA GLY A 231 22.05 32.35 -32.80
C GLY A 231 23.23 32.05 -33.72
N ALA A 232 23.83 33.10 -34.29
CA ALA A 232 25.01 32.97 -35.15
C ALA A 232 26.35 33.06 -34.40
N TYR A 233 26.31 33.42 -33.12
CA TYR A 233 27.49 33.76 -32.33
C TYR A 233 27.63 32.90 -31.06
N MET A 234 28.86 32.66 -30.64
CA MET A 234 29.18 32.07 -29.34
C MET A 234 30.00 33.03 -28.49
N LEU A 235 29.64 33.13 -27.20
CA LEU A 235 30.40 33.86 -26.19
C LEU A 235 31.83 33.29 -26.09
N ALA A 236 32.86 34.12 -26.23
CA ALA A 236 34.26 33.68 -26.13
C ALA A 236 34.95 34.15 -24.84
N SER A 237 34.91 35.46 -24.56
CA SER A 237 35.57 36.04 -23.39
C SER A 237 34.97 37.39 -23.02
N ARG A 238 35.20 37.85 -21.78
CA ARG A 238 34.86 39.22 -21.38
C ARG A 238 35.76 40.22 -22.12
N ALA A 239 35.22 41.39 -22.44
CA ALA A 239 35.91 42.48 -23.11
C ALA A 239 36.00 43.71 -22.18
N ASN A 240 37.05 44.51 -22.37
CA ASN A 240 37.21 45.80 -21.67
C ASN A 240 36.56 46.96 -22.46
N GLY A 241 36.02 46.68 -23.66
CA GLY A 241 35.32 47.63 -24.52
C GLY A 241 35.21 47.11 -25.96
N PRO A 242 34.62 47.90 -26.88
CA PRO A 242 34.33 47.48 -28.26
C PRO A 242 35.58 47.13 -29.10
N ASN A 243 36.76 47.63 -28.70
CA ASN A 243 38.00 47.44 -29.45
C ASN A 243 38.98 46.44 -28.81
N SER A 244 38.58 45.70 -27.76
CA SER A 244 39.50 44.84 -27.01
C SER A 244 39.47 43.36 -27.41
N CYS A 245 38.77 43.01 -28.50
CA CYS A 245 38.51 41.62 -28.83
C CYS A 245 39.65 40.95 -29.62
N PRO A 246 39.99 39.68 -29.29
CA PRO A 246 41.06 38.95 -29.98
C PRO A 246 40.62 38.51 -31.38
N ALA A 247 41.58 38.27 -32.27
CA ALA A 247 41.31 37.95 -33.67
C ALA A 247 40.44 36.68 -33.88
N ASN A 248 40.46 35.72 -32.95
CA ASN A 248 39.66 34.51 -33.00
C ASN A 248 38.21 34.68 -32.50
N ALA A 249 37.87 35.82 -31.92
CA ALA A 249 36.53 36.22 -31.49
C ALA A 249 36.37 37.75 -31.62
N PRO A 250 36.41 38.31 -32.84
CA PRO A 250 36.62 39.74 -33.05
C PRO A 250 35.36 40.60 -32.83
N TYR A 251 34.21 39.98 -32.59
CA TYR A 251 32.93 40.67 -32.52
C TYR A 251 32.64 41.11 -31.08
N ALA A 252 32.68 42.40 -30.81
CA ALA A 252 32.39 42.94 -29.48
C ALA A 252 30.92 43.32 -29.37
N ALA A 253 30.25 42.89 -28.31
CA ALA A 253 28.89 43.32 -28.02
C ALA A 253 28.65 43.45 -26.52
N LEU A 254 27.77 44.36 -26.12
CA LEU A 254 27.26 44.43 -24.76
C LEU A 254 26.42 43.19 -24.45
N ASN A 255 26.60 42.65 -23.25
CA ASN A 255 25.78 41.57 -22.73
C ASN A 255 24.97 42.09 -21.53
N ARG A 256 23.71 42.43 -21.76
CA ARG A 256 22.83 43.01 -20.74
C ARG A 256 22.54 42.01 -19.60
N ASP A 257 22.53 40.71 -19.90
CA ASP A 257 22.38 39.64 -18.89
C ASP A 257 23.52 39.66 -17.85
N ALA A 258 24.68 40.23 -18.21
CA ALA A 258 25.85 40.33 -17.35
C ALA A 258 25.95 41.69 -16.60
N GLY A 259 24.98 42.59 -16.80
CA GLY A 259 24.92 43.93 -16.22
C GLY A 259 25.12 45.06 -17.23
N SER A 260 24.69 46.27 -16.86
CA SER A 260 24.82 47.48 -17.71
C SER A 260 26.29 47.81 -18.01
N GLY A 261 26.59 48.17 -19.26
CA GLY A 261 27.93 48.54 -19.73
C GLY A 261 28.94 47.40 -19.84
N VAL A 262 28.53 46.12 -19.69
CA VAL A 262 29.45 44.98 -19.72
C VAL A 262 29.63 44.44 -21.13
N TRP A 263 30.86 44.54 -21.66
CA TRP A 263 31.22 44.05 -22.99
C TRP A 263 31.75 42.62 -22.97
N TYR A 264 31.44 41.86 -24.03
CA TYR A 264 32.00 40.56 -24.31
C TYR A 264 32.46 40.45 -25.77
N CYS A 265 33.37 39.53 -26.00
CA CYS A 265 33.83 39.12 -27.32
C CYS A 265 33.12 37.83 -27.73
N TYR A 266 32.69 37.81 -28.98
CA TYR A 266 31.94 36.72 -29.58
C TYR A 266 32.67 36.20 -30.81
N ARG A 267 32.49 34.90 -31.04
CA ARG A 267 32.94 34.22 -32.26
C ARG A 267 31.73 33.97 -33.14
N HIS A 268 31.80 34.40 -34.40
CA HIS A 268 30.82 34.00 -35.41
C HIS A 268 31.04 32.53 -35.78
N VAL A 269 29.98 31.75 -35.69
CA VAL A 269 29.96 30.31 -35.98
C VAL A 269 28.89 29.92 -37.01
N GLY A 270 28.14 30.91 -37.49
CA GLY A 270 27.04 30.77 -38.45
C GLY A 270 25.69 30.56 -37.76
N LYS A 271 24.61 31.08 -38.37
CA LYS A 271 23.24 30.94 -37.87
C LYS A 271 22.86 29.49 -37.53
N GLY A 272 22.22 29.29 -36.39
CA GLY A 272 21.81 27.97 -35.87
C GLY A 272 22.95 27.14 -35.29
N ARG A 273 24.16 27.69 -35.15
CA ARG A 273 25.33 27.00 -34.57
C ARG A 273 25.90 27.70 -33.34
N GLY A 274 25.43 28.91 -33.06
CA GLY A 274 25.75 29.69 -31.88
C GLY A 274 24.60 29.69 -30.88
N ASN A 275 24.83 30.34 -29.75
CA ASN A 275 23.84 30.51 -28.67
C ASN A 275 23.51 31.99 -28.40
N ARG A 276 23.89 32.87 -29.33
CA ARG A 276 23.72 34.32 -29.25
C ARG A 276 23.40 34.92 -30.60
N ASP A 277 22.49 35.87 -30.58
CA ASP A 277 22.26 36.83 -31.66
C ASP A 277 22.95 38.16 -31.33
N ILE A 278 23.49 38.82 -32.35
CA ILE A 278 24.06 40.17 -32.21
C ILE A 278 23.21 41.17 -32.97
N TYR A 279 22.92 42.29 -32.31
CA TYR A 279 22.14 43.41 -32.80
C TYR A 279 23.07 44.62 -32.97
N THR A 280 23.21 45.15 -34.19
CA THR A 280 24.22 46.17 -34.52
C THR A 280 23.82 47.11 -35.65
N ASN A 281 24.24 48.37 -35.54
CA ASN A 281 24.11 49.37 -36.60
C ASN A 281 25.18 49.22 -37.70
N ASN A 282 26.09 48.25 -37.57
CA ASN A 282 27.13 47.96 -38.56
C ASN A 282 27.03 46.50 -39.06
N PRO A 283 25.94 46.11 -39.74
CA PRO A 283 25.74 44.73 -40.19
C PRO A 283 26.81 44.25 -41.18
N ALA A 284 27.50 45.17 -41.87
CA ALA A 284 28.62 44.82 -42.75
C ALA A 284 29.84 44.27 -41.97
N ALA A 285 30.04 44.70 -40.72
CA ALA A 285 31.11 44.22 -39.85
C ALA A 285 30.69 43.02 -38.98
N TYR A 286 29.41 42.68 -38.93
CA TYR A 286 28.84 41.62 -38.08
C TYR A 286 28.00 40.65 -38.94
N PRO A 287 28.61 39.56 -39.46
CA PRO A 287 27.91 38.59 -40.28
C PRO A 287 26.74 37.93 -39.54
N ASP A 288 25.59 37.77 -40.20
CA ASP A 288 24.37 37.24 -39.60
C ASP A 288 23.84 38.05 -38.39
N ALA A 289 24.06 39.37 -38.37
CA ALA A 289 23.41 40.26 -37.40
C ALA A 289 21.88 40.09 -37.45
N ALA A 290 21.26 39.95 -36.26
CA ALA A 290 19.84 39.67 -36.11
C ALA A 290 18.96 40.92 -36.28
N GLY A 291 19.54 42.11 -36.09
CA GLY A 291 18.84 43.38 -36.20
C GLY A 291 19.73 44.56 -35.81
N THR A 292 19.11 45.72 -35.59
CA THR A 292 19.74 46.90 -34.98
C THR A 292 19.69 46.80 -33.45
N PRO A 293 20.58 47.49 -32.70
CA PRO A 293 20.69 47.39 -31.25
C PRO A 293 19.36 47.51 -30.49
N ASP A 294 18.53 48.48 -30.87
CA ASP A 294 17.17 48.72 -30.36
C ASP A 294 16.19 47.56 -30.57
N GLN A 295 16.51 46.59 -31.42
CA GLN A 295 15.69 45.39 -31.64
C GLN A 295 16.08 44.21 -30.77
N SER A 296 17.10 44.39 -29.93
CA SER A 296 17.52 43.40 -28.93
C SER A 296 16.38 43.12 -27.94
N PRO A 297 16.07 41.85 -27.62
CA PRO A 297 15.07 41.51 -26.59
C PRO A 297 15.32 42.16 -25.23
N ASN A 298 16.57 42.54 -24.95
CA ASN A 298 16.94 43.20 -23.70
C ASN A 298 16.64 44.72 -23.69
N SER A 299 16.23 45.29 -24.82
CA SER A 299 15.65 46.64 -24.94
C SER A 299 14.12 46.61 -24.98
N ASP A 300 13.47 45.45 -24.81
CA ASP A 300 12.02 45.41 -24.81
C ASP A 300 11.49 45.99 -23.50
N ASP A 301 10.65 47.00 -23.60
CA ASP A 301 9.83 47.48 -22.49
C ASP A 301 8.83 46.42 -22.04
N VAL A 302 8.68 46.25 -20.73
CA VAL A 302 7.83 45.19 -20.15
C VAL A 302 6.79 45.80 -19.23
N LEU A 303 5.52 45.55 -19.56
CA LEU A 303 4.38 45.78 -18.67
C LEU A 303 4.05 44.49 -17.93
N THR A 304 3.88 44.55 -16.61
CA THR A 304 3.52 43.40 -15.75
C THR A 304 2.28 43.70 -14.92
N ILE A 305 1.24 42.87 -15.03
CA ILE A 305 0.06 42.93 -14.15
C ILE A 305 0.40 42.30 -12.80
N SER A 306 0.25 43.05 -11.71
CA SER A 306 0.66 42.64 -10.37
C SER A 306 -0.46 41.97 -9.56
N ARG A 307 -1.72 42.19 -9.93
CA ARG A 307 -2.88 41.46 -9.39
C ARG A 307 -3.78 41.02 -10.52
N THR A 308 -4.08 39.73 -10.59
CA THR A 308 -4.90 39.13 -11.66
C THR A 308 -6.30 38.76 -11.20
N THR A 309 -6.57 38.64 -9.90
CA THR A 309 -7.92 38.32 -9.40
C THR A 309 -8.67 39.54 -8.89
N SER A 310 -9.95 39.65 -9.24
CA SER A 310 -10.82 40.70 -8.73
C SER A 310 -11.24 40.45 -7.28
N ASN A 311 -11.33 41.53 -6.50
CA ASN A 311 -11.89 41.53 -5.14
C ASN A 311 -13.41 41.75 -5.15
N LYS A 312 -14.00 41.92 -6.33
CA LYS A 312 -15.42 42.15 -6.55
C LYS A 312 -16.02 40.91 -7.17
N THR A 313 -17.31 40.72 -6.90
CA THR A 313 -18.04 39.56 -7.38
C THR A 313 -19.37 39.94 -7.98
N VAL A 314 -19.85 39.09 -8.88
CA VAL A 314 -21.23 39.04 -9.33
C VAL A 314 -21.83 37.73 -8.83
N MET A 315 -23.09 37.78 -8.39
CA MET A 315 -23.80 36.60 -7.91
C MET A 315 -24.62 36.00 -9.05
N ILE A 316 -24.37 34.74 -9.38
CA ILE A 316 -25.18 33.95 -10.33
C ILE A 316 -25.66 32.71 -9.59
N ASP A 317 -26.98 32.51 -9.53
CA ASP A 317 -27.62 31.38 -8.82
C ASP A 317 -27.12 31.16 -7.38
N GLY A 318 -26.80 32.26 -6.67
CA GLY A 318 -26.31 32.22 -5.29
C GLY A 318 -24.83 31.89 -5.13
N ILE A 319 -24.08 31.77 -6.23
CA ILE A 319 -22.63 31.54 -6.24
C ILE A 319 -21.91 32.85 -6.60
N PRO A 320 -20.85 33.24 -5.86
CA PRO A 320 -20.02 34.36 -6.23
C PRO A 320 -19.05 33.98 -7.37
N TYR A 321 -19.06 34.79 -8.43
CA TYR A 321 -18.07 34.74 -9.52
C TYR A 321 -17.29 36.04 -9.54
N ARG A 322 -16.00 35.97 -9.88
CA ARG A 322 -15.13 37.15 -10.03
C ARG A 322 -14.41 37.13 -11.36
N LEU A 323 -13.96 38.29 -11.78
CA LEU A 323 -13.11 38.43 -12.94
C LEU A 323 -11.67 38.01 -12.59
N VAL A 324 -11.08 37.16 -13.42
CA VAL A 324 -9.68 36.73 -13.32
C VAL A 324 -8.99 37.03 -14.63
N ILE A 325 -7.92 37.82 -14.60
CA ILE A 325 -7.09 38.11 -15.76
C ILE A 325 -6.24 36.89 -16.08
N ALA A 326 -6.47 36.30 -17.26
CA ALA A 326 -5.65 35.21 -17.75
C ALA A 326 -4.28 35.74 -18.22
N GLY A 327 -4.24 36.94 -18.79
CA GLY A 327 -3.02 37.60 -19.25
C GLY A 327 -3.09 38.05 -20.70
N PHE A 328 -1.92 38.33 -21.28
CA PHE A 328 -1.73 38.82 -22.63
C PHE A 328 -1.34 37.71 -23.61
N THR A 329 -1.78 37.84 -24.85
CA THR A 329 -1.12 37.23 -26.01
C THR A 329 -0.65 38.31 -26.98
N PRO A 330 0.54 38.19 -27.61
CA PRO A 330 1.01 39.19 -28.55
C PRO A 330 0.12 39.27 -29.80
N SER A 331 -0.04 40.46 -30.37
CA SER A 331 -0.69 40.71 -31.65
C SER A 331 0.15 41.66 -32.51
N GLY A 332 0.31 41.33 -33.80
CA GLY A 332 1.17 42.09 -34.72
C GLY A 332 0.54 43.40 -35.22
N ASP A 333 -0.79 43.46 -35.30
CA ASP A 333 -1.56 44.57 -35.86
C ASP A 333 -2.63 45.13 -34.90
N GLY A 334 -2.75 44.55 -33.71
CA GLY A 334 -3.78 44.92 -32.74
C GLY A 334 -5.13 44.26 -32.99
N THR A 335 -5.23 43.36 -33.98
CA THR A 335 -6.39 42.49 -34.15
C THR A 335 -6.32 41.39 -33.08
N CYS A 336 -7.37 41.30 -32.26
CA CYS A 336 -7.45 40.35 -31.16
C CYS A 336 -8.65 39.42 -31.35
N PRO A 337 -8.45 38.09 -31.31
CA PRO A 337 -9.57 37.15 -31.33
C PRO A 337 -10.37 37.19 -30.02
N ASP A 338 -11.62 36.73 -30.06
CA ASP A 338 -12.52 36.74 -28.89
C ASP A 338 -12.03 35.82 -27.76
N THR A 339 -11.23 34.81 -28.08
CA THR A 339 -10.63 33.86 -27.13
C THR A 339 -9.15 33.65 -27.47
N PRO A 340 -8.31 33.25 -26.49
CA PRO A 340 -6.90 32.95 -26.77
C PRO A 340 -6.75 31.93 -27.91
N PRO A 341 -5.75 32.10 -28.81
CA PRO A 341 -5.46 31.11 -29.84
C PRO A 341 -5.17 29.73 -29.25
N GLU A 342 -5.53 28.68 -29.98
CA GLU A 342 -5.31 27.30 -29.54
C GLU A 342 -3.83 27.03 -29.27
N GLY A 343 -3.52 26.44 -28.10
CA GLY A 343 -2.15 26.14 -27.68
C GLY A 343 -1.34 27.34 -27.18
N VAL A 344 -1.93 28.53 -27.09
CA VAL A 344 -1.27 29.74 -26.56
C VAL A 344 -1.80 30.05 -25.16
N THR A 345 -0.92 29.95 -24.15
CA THR A 345 -1.23 30.35 -22.77
C THR A 345 -0.98 31.85 -22.60
N PRO A 346 -1.99 32.64 -22.19
CA PRO A 346 -1.77 34.05 -21.87
C PRO A 346 -0.84 34.22 -20.66
N VAL A 347 -0.04 35.28 -20.64
CA VAL A 347 0.93 35.57 -19.57
C VAL A 347 0.69 36.95 -18.94
N SER A 348 1.06 37.17 -17.69
CA SER A 348 0.81 38.45 -17.00
C SER A 348 1.68 39.62 -17.50
N THR A 349 2.60 39.35 -18.46
CA THR A 349 3.51 40.34 -19.03
C THR A 349 3.18 40.67 -20.47
N PHE A 350 3.44 41.90 -20.87
CA PHE A 350 3.36 42.38 -22.24
C PHE A 350 4.66 43.10 -22.59
N SER A 351 5.45 42.48 -23.47
CA SER A 351 6.69 43.05 -23.98
C SER A 351 6.44 43.84 -25.27
N SER A 352 7.04 45.02 -25.36
CA SER A 352 6.92 45.93 -26.48
C SER A 352 8.27 46.28 -27.07
N LYS A 353 8.34 46.28 -28.39
CA LYS A 353 9.57 46.56 -29.13
C LYS A 353 9.85 48.04 -29.22
N GLU A 354 11.11 48.43 -29.04
CA GLU A 354 11.56 49.81 -29.27
C GLU A 354 11.24 50.32 -30.66
N ASN A 355 11.03 51.63 -30.71
CA ASN A 355 10.69 52.43 -31.89
C ASN A 355 9.55 51.84 -32.74
N LYS A 356 8.63 51.11 -32.11
CA LYS A 356 7.52 50.41 -32.76
C LYS A 356 6.25 50.51 -31.93
N THR A 357 5.13 50.36 -32.61
CA THR A 357 3.87 50.04 -31.94
C THR A 357 3.79 48.53 -31.74
N SER A 358 3.56 48.12 -30.49
CA SER A 358 3.28 46.74 -30.10
C SER A 358 1.87 46.60 -29.57
N TYR A 359 1.24 45.43 -29.72
CA TYR A 359 -0.10 45.16 -29.21
C TYR A 359 -0.16 43.86 -28.40
N GLY A 360 -0.96 43.89 -27.34
CA GLY A 360 -1.25 42.74 -26.48
C GLY A 360 -2.76 42.56 -26.34
N CYS A 361 -3.25 41.36 -26.66
CA CYS A 361 -4.64 40.98 -26.43
C CYS A 361 -4.79 40.50 -24.98
N LEU A 362 -5.55 41.24 -24.18
CA LEU A 362 -5.75 40.94 -22.76
C LEU A 362 -7.01 40.09 -22.59
N TYR A 363 -6.85 38.90 -22.02
CA TYR A 363 -7.95 37.96 -21.76
C TYR A 363 -8.28 37.86 -20.28
N ALA A 364 -9.54 37.57 -20.00
CA ALA A 364 -10.03 37.32 -18.67
C ALA A 364 -11.07 36.18 -18.67
N THR A 365 -11.40 35.68 -17.49
CA THR A 365 -12.45 34.68 -17.25
C THR A 365 -13.34 35.14 -16.11
N PHE A 366 -14.64 34.81 -16.17
CA PHE A 366 -15.47 34.80 -14.97
C PHE A 366 -15.32 33.46 -14.27
N SER A 367 -14.71 33.47 -13.09
CA SER A 367 -14.28 32.27 -12.39
C SER A 367 -14.93 32.12 -11.02
N GLN A 368 -15.28 30.88 -10.68
CA GLN A 368 -15.71 30.51 -9.33
C GLN A 368 -14.50 30.29 -8.44
N GLU A 369 -14.62 30.60 -7.15
CA GLU A 369 -13.68 30.14 -6.12
C GLU A 369 -14.23 28.88 -5.46
N ARG A 370 -13.41 27.82 -5.39
CA ARG A 370 -13.72 26.62 -4.60
C ARG A 370 -12.79 26.51 -3.40
N TYR A 371 -13.24 25.80 -2.37
CA TYR A 371 -12.53 25.70 -1.10
C TYR A 371 -12.23 24.24 -0.79
N ILE A 372 -10.97 23.90 -0.60
CA ILE A 372 -10.52 22.54 -0.28
C ILE A 372 -10.00 22.48 1.14
N ARG A 373 -10.36 21.41 1.87
CA ARG A 373 -9.70 21.01 3.10
C ARG A 373 -9.37 19.51 3.09
N ILE A 374 -8.40 19.16 3.91
CA ILE A 374 -7.97 17.78 4.13
C ILE A 374 -8.67 17.25 5.38
N ALA A 375 -9.25 16.06 5.27
CA ALA A 375 -9.64 15.24 6.41
C ALA A 375 -8.65 14.07 6.52
N LYS A 376 -8.21 13.74 7.74
CA LYS A 376 -7.24 12.67 7.97
C LYS A 376 -7.83 11.62 8.90
N THR A 377 -7.91 10.39 8.40
CA THR A 377 -8.39 9.22 9.10
C THR A 377 -7.29 8.17 9.21
N VAL A 378 -7.18 7.53 10.38
CA VAL A 378 -6.31 6.36 10.57
C VAL A 378 -7.14 5.12 10.89
N THR A 379 -6.76 3.98 10.34
CA THR A 379 -7.35 2.68 10.67
C THR A 379 -6.31 1.75 11.28
N PRO A 380 -6.68 0.92 12.27
CA PRO A 380 -5.76 -0.01 12.88
C PRO A 380 -5.60 -1.23 11.97
N GLU A 381 -4.60 -2.06 12.27
CA GLU A 381 -4.62 -3.45 11.84
C GLU A 381 -5.77 -4.19 12.55
N SER A 382 -6.31 -5.26 11.94
CA SER A 382 -7.55 -5.94 12.33
C SER A 382 -7.63 -6.44 13.78
N GLU A 383 -6.56 -6.41 14.56
CA GLU A 383 -6.58 -6.58 16.02
C GLU A 383 -5.53 -5.65 16.65
N ALA A 384 -6.03 -4.69 17.42
CA ALA A 384 -5.37 -3.46 17.89
C ALA A 384 -3.87 -3.54 18.24
N ILE A 385 -3.05 -2.79 17.51
CA ILE A 385 -1.80 -2.26 18.05
C ILE A 385 -2.15 -0.97 18.79
N GLY A 386 -2.12 -1.04 20.12
CA GLY A 386 -2.10 0.16 20.95
C GLY A 386 -0.83 0.97 20.66
N GLY A 387 -0.97 2.27 20.50
CA GLY A 387 0.14 3.18 20.19
C GLY A 387 -0.33 4.62 20.06
N LYS A 388 0.59 5.57 20.26
CA LYS A 388 0.29 6.99 20.03
C LYS A 388 0.22 7.23 18.52
N ILE A 389 -0.95 7.66 18.02
CA ILE A 389 -1.12 8.06 16.63
C ILE A 389 -0.20 9.27 16.35
N PRO A 390 0.68 9.21 15.33
CA PRO A 390 1.55 10.32 14.99
C PRO A 390 0.78 11.43 14.27
N SER A 391 1.40 12.60 14.14
CA SER A 391 0.90 13.67 13.29
C SER A 391 1.32 13.44 11.84
N PHE A 392 0.43 13.61 10.87
CA PHE A 392 0.70 13.46 9.43
C PHE A 392 0.80 14.81 8.74
N ASN A 393 1.85 14.99 7.94
CA ASN A 393 2.05 16.20 7.14
C ASN A 393 1.46 16.01 5.73
N PHE A 394 1.14 17.14 5.08
CA PHE A 394 0.69 17.21 3.70
C PHE A 394 1.53 18.24 2.96
N THR A 395 1.51 18.19 1.63
CA THR A 395 2.11 19.21 0.77
C THR A 395 1.26 19.40 -0.47
N THR A 396 1.47 20.53 -1.14
CA THR A 396 0.95 20.80 -2.47
C THR A 396 2.10 20.99 -3.45
N LEU A 397 1.97 20.35 -4.62
CA LEU A 397 2.89 20.49 -5.74
C LEU A 397 2.16 21.13 -6.91
N GLY A 398 2.70 22.20 -7.48
CA GLY A 398 2.21 22.75 -8.74
C GLY A 398 2.57 21.86 -9.92
N ILE A 399 1.71 21.84 -10.95
CA ILE A 399 1.98 21.16 -12.22
C ILE A 399 2.44 22.21 -13.24
N GLY A 400 3.54 21.92 -13.96
CA GLY A 400 4.06 22.82 -14.99
C GLY A 400 4.53 24.16 -14.45
N ASP A 401 4.10 25.24 -15.09
CA ASP A 401 4.35 26.63 -14.72
C ASP A 401 3.26 27.21 -13.80
N PHE A 402 2.54 26.36 -13.06
CA PHE A 402 1.49 26.81 -12.14
C PHE A 402 1.98 27.89 -11.18
N VAL A 403 1.27 29.02 -11.21
CA VAL A 403 1.40 30.12 -10.26
C VAL A 403 0.05 30.28 -9.55
N SER A 404 0.09 30.32 -8.22
CA SER A 404 -1.12 30.59 -7.43
C SER A 404 -1.75 31.93 -7.84
N PRO A 405 -3.08 32.04 -7.87
CA PRO A 405 -3.76 33.31 -8.06
C PRO A 405 -3.23 34.39 -7.09
N THR A 406 -3.01 35.60 -7.62
CA THR A 406 -2.60 36.76 -6.81
C THR A 406 -3.82 37.47 -6.23
N GLY A 407 -3.75 37.90 -4.97
CA GLY A 407 -4.87 38.52 -4.24
C GLY A 407 -5.31 37.70 -3.03
N GLU A 408 -6.45 38.08 -2.45
CA GLU A 408 -7.00 37.41 -1.26
C GLU A 408 -8.22 36.53 -1.63
N PRO A 409 -8.41 35.38 -0.96
CA PRO A 409 -9.64 34.60 -1.03
C PRO A 409 -10.89 35.43 -0.72
N LEU A 410 -12.03 35.05 -1.30
CA LEU A 410 -13.30 35.67 -0.94
C LEU A 410 -13.66 35.37 0.52
N LYS A 411 -14.26 36.36 1.19
CA LYS A 411 -14.76 36.20 2.55
C LYS A 411 -16.06 35.39 2.55
N THR A 412 -15.96 34.08 2.76
CA THR A 412 -17.10 33.15 2.84
C THR A 412 -17.16 32.43 4.18
N ALA A 413 -18.14 31.53 4.37
CA ALA A 413 -18.28 30.73 5.58
C ALA A 413 -17.09 29.76 5.80
N GLU A 414 -16.45 29.32 4.72
CA GLU A 414 -15.28 28.44 4.75
C GLU A 414 -14.05 29.13 5.34
N ASN A 415 -13.98 30.47 5.28
CA ASN A 415 -12.87 31.29 5.78
C ASN A 415 -11.50 30.74 5.35
N ALA A 416 -11.27 30.65 4.03
CA ALA A 416 -10.03 30.14 3.49
C ALA A 416 -8.82 30.98 3.93
N GLY A 417 -7.75 30.30 4.37
CA GLY A 417 -6.55 30.97 4.89
C GLY A 417 -5.64 31.58 3.82
N GLY A 418 -5.92 31.33 2.55
CA GLY A 418 -5.13 31.73 1.39
C GLY A 418 -5.53 30.92 0.16
N PHE A 419 -4.99 31.29 -1.00
CA PHE A 419 -5.03 30.42 -2.17
C PHE A 419 -4.08 29.24 -1.99
N VAL A 420 -4.42 28.11 -2.61
CA VAL A 420 -3.54 26.96 -2.73
C VAL A 420 -2.32 27.37 -3.55
N ASP A 421 -1.17 27.34 -2.90
CA ASP A 421 0.15 27.53 -3.49
C ASP A 421 1.07 26.33 -3.19
N TRP A 422 2.27 26.32 -3.77
CA TRP A 422 3.34 25.37 -3.43
C TRP A 422 3.52 25.26 -1.91
N SER A 423 3.71 24.04 -1.42
CA SER A 423 3.87 23.73 0.01
C SER A 423 2.67 24.08 0.90
N SER A 424 1.51 24.37 0.32
CA SER A 424 0.27 24.46 1.07
C SER A 424 0.02 23.21 1.92
N PHE A 425 -0.61 23.41 3.09
CA PHE A 425 -0.84 22.40 4.14
C PHE A 425 0.39 21.86 4.89
N GLU A 426 1.64 22.22 4.51
CA GLU A 426 2.86 21.69 5.18
C GLU A 426 2.98 22.10 6.65
N ASP A 427 2.58 23.32 6.99
CA ASP A 427 2.73 23.88 8.34
C ASP A 427 1.60 23.48 9.30
N SER A 428 0.61 22.73 8.83
CA SER A 428 -0.58 22.34 9.61
C SER A 428 -0.74 20.82 9.68
N PRO A 429 0.16 20.12 10.39
CA PRO A 429 0.09 18.68 10.55
C PRO A 429 -1.21 18.23 11.22
N LEU A 430 -1.79 17.14 10.74
CA LEU A 430 -3.03 16.59 11.25
C LEU A 430 -2.74 15.38 12.15
N THR A 431 -3.19 15.44 13.40
CA THR A 431 -3.07 14.33 14.37
C THR A 431 -4.47 13.78 14.67
N PRO A 432 -4.86 12.64 14.08
CA PRO A 432 -6.12 11.99 14.44
C PRO A 432 -6.20 11.69 15.94
N THR A 433 -7.38 11.85 16.52
CA THR A 433 -7.61 11.67 17.96
C THR A 433 -7.88 10.22 18.34
N GLY A 434 -8.17 9.37 17.34
CA GLY A 434 -8.47 7.96 17.50
C GLY A 434 -8.49 7.25 16.15
N TYR A 435 -8.80 5.96 16.20
CA TYR A 435 -8.96 5.13 15.01
C TYR A 435 -10.39 5.18 14.46
N GLY A 436 -10.54 5.10 13.14
CA GLY A 436 -11.82 5.17 12.46
C GLY A 436 -12.36 6.59 12.30
N LYS A 437 -13.59 6.70 11.80
CA LYS A 437 -14.22 7.98 11.41
C LYS A 437 -14.38 8.95 12.60
N ASP A 438 -14.61 8.44 13.80
CA ASP A 438 -14.78 9.28 15.00
C ASP A 438 -13.46 9.95 15.44
N GLY A 439 -12.32 9.42 14.98
CA GLY A 439 -11.00 9.99 15.22
C GLY A 439 -10.50 10.95 14.13
N THR A 440 -11.30 11.18 13.07
CA THR A 440 -10.92 12.01 11.93
C THR A 440 -10.71 13.46 12.35
N VAL A 441 -9.62 14.06 11.88
CA VAL A 441 -9.29 15.49 12.08
C VAL A 441 -9.24 16.20 10.73
N THR A 442 -9.58 17.49 10.69
CA THR A 442 -9.58 18.29 9.47
C THR A 442 -8.62 19.47 9.53
N SER A 443 -8.04 19.85 8.39
CA SER A 443 -7.37 21.13 8.22
C SER A 443 -8.37 22.28 8.13
N GLY A 444 -7.86 23.52 8.13
CA GLY A 444 -8.59 24.67 7.59
C GLY A 444 -8.78 24.56 6.08
N TYR A 445 -9.62 25.44 5.53
CA TYR A 445 -9.83 25.54 4.09
C TYR A 445 -8.75 26.39 3.42
N GLN A 446 -8.44 26.04 2.17
CA GLN A 446 -7.72 26.89 1.22
C GLN A 446 -8.53 27.05 -0.05
N ALA A 447 -8.32 28.15 -0.76
CA ALA A 447 -9.06 28.50 -1.96
C ALA A 447 -8.32 28.11 -3.24
N PHE A 448 -9.05 27.78 -4.30
CA PHE A 448 -8.48 27.65 -5.63
C PHE A 448 -9.50 28.05 -6.70
N ILE A 449 -9.04 28.25 -7.93
CA ILE A 449 -9.88 28.62 -9.06
C ILE A 449 -9.90 27.44 -10.06
N PRO A 450 -11.04 26.73 -10.20
CA PRO A 450 -11.24 25.69 -11.21
C PRO A 450 -10.79 26.13 -12.61
N GLY A 451 -10.03 25.27 -13.30
CA GLY A 451 -9.52 25.52 -14.66
C GLY A 451 -8.33 26.48 -14.75
N TYR A 452 -7.95 27.14 -13.65
CA TYR A 452 -6.73 27.96 -13.56
C TYR A 452 -5.68 27.33 -12.64
N SER A 453 -6.11 26.62 -11.59
CA SER A 453 -5.23 26.00 -10.62
C SER A 453 -4.92 24.54 -10.97
N GLN A 454 -3.65 24.24 -11.23
CA GLN A 454 -3.16 22.90 -11.57
C GLN A 454 -2.16 22.43 -10.51
N PHE A 455 -2.62 21.60 -9.58
CA PHE A 455 -1.81 21.14 -8.45
C PHE A 455 -2.21 19.76 -7.96
N VAL A 456 -1.28 19.12 -7.25
CA VAL A 456 -1.46 17.86 -6.54
C VAL A 456 -1.36 18.10 -5.04
N ILE A 457 -2.33 17.60 -4.26
CA ILE A 457 -2.22 17.50 -2.80
C ILE A 457 -1.78 16.08 -2.43
N ALA A 458 -0.68 15.96 -1.70
CA ALA A 458 -0.11 14.69 -1.30
C ALA A 458 0.23 14.63 0.19
N GLU A 459 0.24 13.43 0.76
CA GLU A 459 0.65 13.19 2.13
C GLU A 459 2.16 12.91 2.21
N THR A 460 2.88 13.62 3.08
CA THR A 460 4.35 13.57 3.16
C THR A 460 4.86 12.80 4.39
N GLY A 461 3.95 12.12 5.07
CA GLY A 461 4.23 11.11 6.08
C GLY A 461 4.11 11.57 7.53
N PRO A 462 4.11 10.60 8.46
CA PRO A 462 4.01 10.87 9.88
C PRO A 462 5.30 11.44 10.47
N ARG A 463 5.17 12.32 11.47
CA ARG A 463 6.28 12.67 12.37
C ARG A 463 6.52 11.54 13.36
N ILE A 464 7.53 10.72 13.06
CA ILE A 464 7.91 9.58 13.89
C ILE A 464 8.89 10.06 14.98
N PRO A 465 8.61 9.82 16.28
CA PRO A 465 9.52 10.17 17.36
C PRO A 465 10.93 9.60 17.16
N GLY A 466 11.95 10.44 17.36
CA GLY A 466 13.36 10.03 17.20
C GLY A 466 13.86 9.94 15.75
N ARG A 467 13.00 10.20 14.75
CA ARG A 467 13.41 10.30 13.34
C ARG A 467 13.30 11.74 12.85
N ARG A 468 14.22 12.13 11.97
CA ARG A 468 14.06 13.39 11.23
C ARG A 468 12.92 13.24 10.20
N PRO A 469 12.17 14.30 9.90
CA PRO A 469 11.30 14.33 8.73
C PRO A 469 12.08 14.02 7.45
N LEU A 470 11.46 13.27 6.55
CA LEU A 470 11.97 13.10 5.19
C LEU A 470 11.90 14.45 4.46
N ARG A 471 12.81 14.66 3.53
CA ARG A 471 12.84 15.84 2.67
C ARG A 471 12.29 15.49 1.29
N PHE A 472 11.74 16.48 0.59
CA PHE A 472 11.29 16.30 -0.78
C PHE A 472 12.42 15.71 -1.65
N GLY A 473 12.09 14.69 -2.45
CA GLY A 473 13.05 13.95 -3.27
C GLY A 473 13.73 12.75 -2.57
N GLU A 474 13.59 12.59 -1.26
CA GLU A 474 14.09 11.39 -0.57
C GLU A 474 13.18 10.17 -0.80
N PRO A 475 13.74 8.96 -0.99
CA PRO A 475 12.92 7.75 -1.12
C PRO A 475 11.98 7.55 0.06
N GLY A 476 10.71 7.25 -0.22
CA GLY A 476 9.67 7.06 0.79
C GLY A 476 9.07 8.35 1.34
N TYR A 477 9.35 9.51 0.76
CA TYR A 477 8.71 10.79 1.16
C TYR A 477 7.17 10.70 1.12
N PHE A 478 6.62 10.07 0.09
CA PHE A 478 5.17 9.79 -0.06
C PHE A 478 4.74 8.40 0.45
N GLY A 479 5.60 7.75 1.25
CA GLY A 479 5.31 6.47 1.90
C GLY A 479 5.60 5.24 1.04
N PRO A 480 5.28 4.03 1.56
CA PRO A 480 4.82 3.78 2.94
C PRO A 480 5.91 4.07 3.99
N TRP A 481 5.50 4.38 5.23
CA TRP A 481 6.41 4.88 6.28
C TRP A 481 6.58 3.89 7.44
N LYS A 482 7.77 3.29 7.58
CA LYS A 482 8.11 2.40 8.70
C LYS A 482 8.22 3.17 10.02
N VAL A 483 7.73 2.60 11.12
CA VAL A 483 7.80 3.21 12.47
C VAL A 483 9.18 3.07 13.11
N SER A 484 9.93 2.03 12.76
CA SER A 484 11.31 1.75 13.20
C SER A 484 12.13 1.02 12.12
N ASP A 485 13.42 0.79 12.37
CA ASP A 485 14.32 0.03 11.46
C ASP A 485 14.27 -1.48 11.71
N ASP A 486 13.42 -1.93 12.63
CA ASP A 486 13.22 -3.34 12.88
C ASP A 486 12.75 -4.06 11.58
N PRO A 487 13.29 -5.24 11.25
CA PRO A 487 12.84 -6.02 10.09
C PRO A 487 11.33 -6.29 10.07
N ASN A 488 10.71 -6.42 11.24
CA ASN A 488 9.28 -6.62 11.46
C ASN A 488 8.57 -5.35 11.96
N SER A 489 9.16 -4.18 11.69
CA SER A 489 8.59 -2.88 11.99
C SER A 489 7.23 -2.69 11.32
N ALA A 490 6.26 -2.19 12.08
CA ALA A 490 5.00 -1.70 11.52
C ALA A 490 5.24 -0.55 10.54
N ARG A 491 4.31 -0.31 9.64
CA ARG A 491 4.33 0.84 8.74
C ARG A 491 2.96 1.47 8.60
N TRP A 492 2.97 2.75 8.28
CA TRP A 492 1.79 3.49 7.87
C TRP A 492 1.72 3.52 6.35
N GLU A 493 0.58 3.15 5.78
CA GLU A 493 0.39 3.06 4.34
C GLU A 493 -0.93 3.69 3.92
N LEU A 494 -0.87 4.59 2.94
CA LEU A 494 -2.05 5.25 2.39
C LEU A 494 -2.87 4.21 1.64
N THR A 495 -4.13 4.01 2.04
CA THR A 495 -4.99 2.97 1.48
C THR A 495 -6.15 3.52 0.69
N ASP A 496 -6.62 4.71 1.05
CA ASP A 496 -7.75 5.35 0.39
C ASP A 496 -7.66 6.88 0.48
N ILE A 497 -8.17 7.55 -0.55
CA ILE A 497 -8.44 8.99 -0.55
C ILE A 497 -9.74 9.19 -1.31
N ASN A 498 -10.71 9.82 -0.64
CA ASN A 498 -12.00 10.15 -1.22
C ASN A 498 -12.26 11.65 -1.08
N CYS A 499 -12.58 12.31 -2.19
CA CYS A 499 -12.89 13.74 -2.22
C CYS A 499 -14.37 13.94 -2.52
N VAL A 500 -15.07 14.59 -1.60
CA VAL A 500 -16.49 14.91 -1.75
C VAL A 500 -16.74 16.40 -1.59
N ASN A 501 -17.76 16.89 -2.30
CA ASN A 501 -18.20 18.28 -2.15
C ASN A 501 -19.08 18.47 -0.90
N GLY A 502 -19.53 19.70 -0.65
CA GLY A 502 -20.29 20.05 0.56
C GLY A 502 -21.66 19.38 0.70
N ILE A 503 -22.17 18.73 -0.35
CA ILE A 503 -23.39 17.91 -0.31
C ILE A 503 -23.13 16.40 -0.40
N GLY A 504 -21.85 15.98 -0.43
CA GLY A 504 -21.43 14.58 -0.39
C GLY A 504 -21.30 13.88 -1.74
N GLU A 505 -21.38 14.61 -2.86
CA GLU A 505 -21.10 14.06 -4.19
C GLU A 505 -19.59 13.90 -4.40
N ALA A 506 -19.17 12.90 -5.18
CA ALA A 506 -17.77 12.69 -5.51
C ALA A 506 -17.25 13.81 -6.42
N VAL A 507 -16.06 14.32 -6.14
CA VAL A 507 -15.39 15.32 -6.98
C VAL A 507 -14.56 14.62 -8.05
N ASN A 508 -14.59 15.11 -9.29
CA ASN A 508 -13.78 14.57 -10.37
C ASN A 508 -12.29 14.89 -10.18
N VAL A 509 -11.56 13.99 -9.53
CA VAL A 509 -10.13 14.09 -9.29
C VAL A 509 -9.41 12.81 -9.71
N THR A 510 -8.11 12.91 -10.00
CA THR A 510 -7.31 11.74 -10.38
C THR A 510 -6.15 11.52 -9.41
N ARG A 511 -5.59 10.30 -9.45
CA ARG A 511 -4.42 9.91 -8.67
C ARG A 511 -3.16 10.30 -9.40
N ASP A 512 -2.32 11.10 -8.74
CA ASP A 512 -0.98 11.34 -9.26
C ASP A 512 -0.10 10.08 -9.05
N PRO A 513 0.49 9.50 -10.11
CA PRO A 513 1.25 8.26 -10.00
C PRO A 513 2.59 8.42 -9.26
N MET A 514 3.12 9.64 -9.15
CA MET A 514 4.41 9.88 -8.49
C MET A 514 4.27 9.98 -6.97
N THR A 515 3.22 10.66 -6.51
CA THR A 515 3.01 10.99 -5.10
C THR A 515 1.91 10.15 -4.45
N GLY A 516 1.04 9.50 -5.23
CA GLY A 516 -0.19 8.87 -4.73
C GLY A 516 -1.26 9.87 -4.27
N GLY A 517 -0.96 11.17 -4.37
CA GLY A 517 -1.85 12.28 -4.04
C GLY A 517 -2.99 12.46 -5.03
N ILE A 518 -3.69 13.58 -4.88
CA ILE A 518 -4.87 13.92 -5.67
C ILE A 518 -4.57 15.13 -6.54
N ASP A 519 -4.76 14.98 -7.85
CA ASP A 519 -4.66 16.05 -8.86
C ASP A 519 -6.02 16.78 -9.00
N PHE A 520 -5.97 18.10 -8.86
CA PHE A 520 -7.13 19.00 -8.91
C PHE A 520 -7.32 19.71 -10.26
N SER A 521 -6.48 19.43 -11.25
CA SER A 521 -6.46 20.16 -12.53
C SER A 521 -7.78 20.09 -13.30
N ASP A 522 -8.52 18.99 -13.16
CA ASP A 522 -9.78 18.74 -13.87
C ASP A 522 -11.04 19.00 -13.02
N VAL A 523 -10.89 19.60 -11.84
CA VAL A 523 -12.03 19.91 -10.97
C VAL A 523 -12.85 21.05 -11.58
N PRO A 524 -14.15 20.84 -11.86
CA PRO A 524 -14.98 21.87 -12.46
C PRO A 524 -15.48 22.89 -11.42
N PRO A 525 -16.05 24.02 -11.87
CA PRO A 525 -16.92 24.83 -11.03
C PRO A 525 -18.08 23.99 -10.46
N ALA A 526 -18.47 24.24 -9.22
CA ALA A 526 -19.63 23.64 -8.59
C ALA A 526 -20.93 24.21 -9.15
N LYS A 527 -21.95 23.36 -9.31
CA LYS A 527 -23.28 23.74 -9.81
C LYS A 527 -24.15 24.51 -8.80
N THR A 528 -23.92 24.30 -7.50
CA THR A 528 -24.70 24.96 -6.44
C THR A 528 -23.76 25.51 -5.37
N ALA A 529 -24.20 26.54 -4.65
CA ALA A 529 -23.42 27.13 -3.55
C ALA A 529 -23.04 26.10 -2.48
N ALA A 530 -23.92 25.15 -2.17
CA ALA A 530 -23.65 24.10 -1.18
C ALA A 530 -22.59 23.08 -1.63
N ALA A 531 -22.36 22.93 -2.94
CA ALA A 531 -21.35 22.05 -3.51
C ALA A 531 -19.97 22.73 -3.67
N VAL A 532 -19.84 24.03 -3.35
CA VAL A 532 -18.58 24.77 -3.49
C VAL A 532 -17.44 24.19 -2.63
N PRO A 533 -17.62 23.92 -1.33
CA PRO A 533 -16.54 23.37 -0.50
C PRO A 533 -16.29 21.90 -0.84
N ILE A 534 -15.03 21.48 -0.71
CA ILE A 534 -14.53 20.13 -0.96
C ILE A 534 -13.80 19.65 0.30
N THR A 535 -14.05 18.41 0.69
CA THR A 535 -13.28 17.70 1.73
C THR A 535 -12.68 16.44 1.12
N CYS A 536 -11.35 16.36 1.12
CA CYS A 536 -10.64 15.14 0.75
C CYS A 536 -10.22 14.38 1.99
N ASN A 537 -10.78 13.19 2.20
CA ASN A 537 -10.45 12.31 3.31
C ASN A 537 -9.32 11.36 2.93
N PHE A 538 -8.15 11.54 3.53
CA PHE A 538 -6.98 10.68 3.41
C PHE A 538 -7.03 9.61 4.49
N THR A 539 -7.19 8.35 4.10
CA THR A 539 -7.22 7.19 4.99
C THR A 539 -5.90 6.44 4.94
N ILE A 540 -5.24 6.36 6.09
CA ILE A 540 -3.99 5.61 6.25
C ILE A 540 -4.21 4.45 7.20
N GLN A 541 -3.65 3.29 6.86
CA GLN A 541 -3.74 2.10 7.69
C GLN A 541 -2.38 1.83 8.34
N GLN A 542 -2.41 1.45 9.62
CA GLN A 542 -1.25 0.83 10.26
C GLN A 542 -1.20 -0.66 9.89
N GLN A 543 -0.08 -1.10 9.33
CA GLN A 543 0.15 -2.48 8.95
C GLN A 543 1.38 -3.03 9.67
N ALA A 544 1.36 -4.30 10.07
CA ALA A 544 2.49 -4.95 10.70
C ALA A 544 2.54 -6.45 10.35
N PRO A 545 3.71 -7.10 10.44
CA PRO A 545 3.76 -8.55 10.51
C PRO A 545 3.40 -9.01 11.93
N LYS A 546 2.73 -10.16 12.04
CA LYS A 546 2.45 -10.81 13.33
C LYS A 546 2.82 -12.26 13.24
N LEU A 547 4.06 -12.58 13.60
CA LEU A 547 4.52 -13.96 13.52
C LEU A 547 4.19 -14.67 14.82
N ARG A 548 3.44 -15.76 14.73
CA ARG A 548 3.21 -16.71 15.81
C ARG A 548 4.01 -17.96 15.54
N ILE A 549 4.75 -18.42 16.54
CA ILE A 549 5.54 -19.64 16.47
C ILE A 549 4.82 -20.72 17.28
N ASP A 550 4.82 -21.96 16.79
CA ASP A 550 4.32 -23.09 17.55
C ASP A 550 5.19 -24.32 17.35
N LYS A 551 5.20 -25.19 18.36
CA LYS A 551 5.96 -26.43 18.36
C LYS A 551 5.10 -27.60 18.80
N THR A 552 5.16 -28.68 18.04
CA THR A 552 4.43 -29.92 18.33
C THR A 552 5.32 -31.15 18.14
N VAL A 553 4.91 -32.27 18.75
CA VAL A 553 5.52 -33.58 18.50
C VAL A 553 4.92 -34.14 17.21
N GLU A 554 5.78 -34.48 16.25
CA GLU A 554 5.37 -35.08 14.99
C GLU A 554 5.34 -36.61 15.07
N SER A 555 6.40 -37.22 15.64
CA SER A 555 6.47 -38.66 15.82
C SER A 555 7.49 -39.06 16.90
N VAL A 556 7.28 -40.23 17.50
CA VAL A 556 8.26 -40.91 18.36
C VAL A 556 8.37 -42.36 17.93
N GLU A 557 9.59 -42.85 17.77
CA GLU A 557 9.91 -44.22 17.37
C GLU A 557 10.88 -44.82 18.37
N GLY A 558 10.62 -46.07 18.80
CA GLY A 558 11.47 -46.77 19.75
C GLY A 558 11.40 -46.19 21.17
N ALA A 559 10.27 -45.55 21.53
CA ALA A 559 10.09 -44.85 22.80
C ALA A 559 10.39 -45.76 24.01
N SER A 560 10.13 -47.07 23.87
CA SER A 560 10.34 -48.06 24.93
C SER A 560 11.72 -48.73 24.90
N GLY A 561 12.52 -48.54 23.84
CA GLY A 561 13.84 -49.14 23.66
C GLY A 561 15.03 -48.27 24.09
N ASP A 562 16.26 -48.75 23.86
CA ASP A 562 17.49 -48.03 24.24
C ASP A 562 17.89 -46.94 23.25
N THR A 563 17.36 -46.97 22.03
CA THR A 563 17.53 -45.93 21.01
C THR A 563 16.17 -45.37 20.65
N ILE A 564 16.00 -44.06 20.84
CA ILE A 564 14.74 -43.35 20.64
C ILE A 564 14.95 -42.33 19.53
N THR A 565 14.03 -42.27 18.57
CA THR A 565 13.99 -41.21 17.56
C THR A 565 12.73 -40.39 17.78
N VAL A 566 12.87 -39.08 17.95
CA VAL A 566 11.73 -38.15 18.08
C VAL A 566 11.82 -37.08 16.99
N THR A 567 10.70 -36.81 16.33
CA THR A 567 10.59 -35.71 15.36
C THR A 567 9.64 -34.66 15.93
N TYR A 568 10.06 -33.40 15.90
CA TYR A 568 9.21 -32.25 16.24
C TYR A 568 8.91 -31.46 14.97
N ARG A 569 7.72 -30.86 14.92
CA ARG A 569 7.33 -29.85 13.94
C ARG A 569 7.37 -28.48 14.61
N VAL A 570 7.97 -27.51 13.95
CA VAL A 570 7.95 -26.10 14.31
C VAL A 570 7.32 -25.35 13.15
N THR A 571 6.27 -24.58 13.43
CA THR A 571 5.58 -23.78 12.43
C THR A 571 5.63 -22.32 12.85
N ALA A 572 5.80 -21.44 11.86
CA ALA A 572 5.69 -19.99 12.03
C ALA A 572 4.61 -19.49 11.08
N THR A 573 3.55 -18.89 11.61
CA THR A 573 2.42 -18.35 10.86
C THR A 573 2.43 -16.83 10.94
N ASN A 574 2.21 -16.15 9.81
CA ASN A 574 2.03 -14.69 9.80
C ASN A 574 0.55 -14.34 9.82
N ASP A 575 0.05 -13.93 10.98
CA ASP A 575 -1.32 -13.47 11.20
C ASP A 575 -1.49 -11.96 10.91
N GLY A 576 -0.42 -11.29 10.46
CA GLY A 576 -0.40 -9.85 10.15
C GLY A 576 -0.76 -9.53 8.70
N THR A 577 -0.73 -8.24 8.37
CA THR A 577 -1.12 -7.68 7.07
C THR A 577 0.04 -7.48 6.08
N ILE A 578 1.29 -7.53 6.55
CA ILE A 578 2.48 -7.43 5.72
C ILE A 578 3.47 -8.56 6.01
N ALA A 579 4.35 -8.84 5.05
CA ALA A 579 5.37 -9.89 5.20
C ALA A 579 6.29 -9.60 6.41
N GLY A 580 6.65 -10.65 7.13
CA GLY A 580 7.56 -10.58 8.28
C GLY A 580 8.60 -11.70 8.24
N THR A 581 9.73 -11.50 8.91
CA THR A 581 10.74 -12.54 9.10
C THR A 581 10.57 -13.21 10.45
N THR A 582 10.81 -14.52 10.52
CA THR A 582 10.94 -15.25 11.78
C THR A 582 12.14 -14.80 12.61
N GLY A 583 13.10 -14.10 11.99
CA GLY A 583 14.43 -13.98 12.56
C GLY A 583 15.07 -15.35 12.80
N ARG A 584 16.11 -15.37 13.63
CA ARG A 584 16.81 -16.60 13.95
C ARG A 584 15.97 -17.46 14.90
N LEU A 585 15.53 -18.63 14.42
CA LEU A 585 14.82 -19.63 15.23
C LEU A 585 15.78 -20.67 15.78
N VAL A 586 15.71 -20.89 17.09
CA VAL A 586 16.62 -21.77 17.84
C VAL A 586 15.83 -22.81 18.61
N ASP A 587 16.11 -24.07 18.35
CA ASP A 587 15.55 -25.22 19.02
C ASP A 587 16.48 -25.70 20.13
N THR A 588 15.93 -25.98 21.31
CA THR A 588 16.67 -26.28 22.55
C THR A 588 16.08 -27.51 23.23
N PRO A 589 16.71 -28.70 23.05
CA PRO A 589 16.28 -29.92 23.73
C PRO A 589 16.72 -29.91 25.20
N ALA A 590 15.83 -30.35 26.08
CA ALA A 590 16.13 -30.58 27.50
C ALA A 590 15.52 -31.89 27.97
N PHE A 591 16.00 -33.00 27.39
CA PHE A 591 15.51 -34.34 27.70
C PHE A 591 15.74 -34.73 29.15
N ALA A 592 14.94 -35.68 29.62
CA ALA A 592 15.05 -36.25 30.96
C ALA A 592 16.45 -36.84 31.25
N PRO A 593 16.90 -36.82 32.52
CA PRO A 593 18.12 -37.51 32.92
C PRO A 593 18.12 -38.98 32.47
N GLY A 594 19.24 -39.41 31.89
CA GLY A 594 19.39 -40.72 31.26
C GLY A 594 18.91 -40.81 29.81
N LEU A 595 18.38 -39.74 29.21
CA LEU A 595 18.20 -39.63 27.76
C LEU A 595 19.31 -38.75 27.16
N THR A 596 20.31 -39.38 26.54
CA THR A 596 21.45 -38.68 25.95
C THR A 596 21.22 -38.46 24.46
N LEU A 597 21.08 -37.19 24.05
CA LEU A 597 21.03 -36.82 22.63
C LEU A 597 22.33 -37.24 21.91
N ARG A 598 22.19 -37.91 20.77
CA ARG A 598 23.29 -38.40 19.93
C ARG A 598 23.47 -37.55 18.68
N SER A 599 22.39 -37.33 17.94
CA SER A 599 22.39 -36.52 16.73
C SER A 599 21.05 -35.84 16.52
N ALA A 600 21.05 -34.80 15.67
CA ALA A 600 19.84 -34.16 15.17
C ALA A 600 19.93 -33.92 13.66
N ALA A 601 18.79 -33.97 12.97
CA ALA A 601 18.65 -33.64 11.55
C ALA A 601 17.50 -32.64 11.38
N ILE A 602 17.68 -31.65 10.52
CA ILE A 602 16.72 -30.56 10.31
C ILE A 602 16.35 -30.50 8.83
N ALA A 603 15.06 -30.34 8.53
CA ALA A 603 14.56 -30.14 7.18
C ALA A 603 13.30 -29.26 7.20
N THR A 604 12.89 -28.74 6.04
CA THR A 604 11.63 -27.99 5.87
C THR A 604 10.45 -28.89 5.47
N SER A 605 10.69 -30.19 5.32
CA SER A 605 9.66 -31.20 5.05
C SER A 605 10.04 -32.53 5.71
N LEU A 606 9.03 -33.36 5.99
CA LEU A 606 9.21 -34.72 6.52
C LEU A 606 10.08 -35.60 5.62
N ASP A 607 9.82 -35.58 4.30
CA ASP A 607 10.60 -36.36 3.34
C ASP A 607 12.05 -35.88 3.27
N GLY A 608 12.27 -34.57 3.43
CA GLY A 608 13.60 -33.96 3.46
C GLY A 608 14.47 -34.49 4.60
N LEU A 609 13.87 -34.94 5.72
CA LEU A 609 14.63 -35.54 6.82
C LEU A 609 15.36 -36.83 6.43
N ARG A 610 14.92 -37.55 5.39
CA ARG A 610 15.59 -38.78 4.94
C ARG A 610 16.99 -38.51 4.36
N GLY A 611 17.17 -37.35 3.74
CA GLY A 611 18.44 -36.91 3.14
C GLY A 611 19.16 -35.81 3.93
N ALA A 612 18.57 -35.35 5.04
CA ALA A 612 19.14 -34.28 5.85
C ALA A 612 20.44 -34.72 6.52
N ARG A 613 21.45 -33.83 6.53
CA ARG A 613 22.72 -34.08 7.20
C ARG A 613 22.51 -34.20 8.71
N GLU A 614 22.99 -35.30 9.29
CA GLU A 614 23.05 -35.44 10.74
C GLU A 614 24.09 -34.50 11.34
N GLN A 615 23.66 -33.77 12.36
CA GLN A 615 24.47 -32.87 13.18
C GLN A 615 24.83 -33.56 14.49
N ASN A 616 26.04 -33.31 14.98
CA ASN A 616 26.48 -33.79 16.30
C ASN A 616 25.60 -33.22 17.42
N ARG A 617 25.63 -33.86 18.59
CA ARG A 617 25.00 -33.34 19.81
C ARG A 617 25.42 -31.90 20.10
N ALA A 618 24.44 -31.02 20.24
CA ALA A 618 24.60 -29.63 20.64
C ALA A 618 23.56 -29.26 21.71
N ALA A 619 23.82 -28.17 22.44
CA ALA A 619 22.84 -27.62 23.39
C ALA A 619 21.64 -26.96 22.68
N THR A 620 21.85 -26.46 21.46
CA THR A 620 20.84 -25.78 20.66
C THR A 620 21.06 -26.05 19.17
N TYR A 621 19.99 -25.99 18.38
CA TYR A 621 19.99 -26.18 16.93
C TYR A 621 19.32 -25.00 16.23
N VAL A 622 19.94 -24.47 15.18
CA VAL A 622 19.36 -23.37 14.40
C VAL A 622 18.46 -23.95 13.31
N LEU A 623 17.17 -23.62 13.35
CA LEU A 623 16.21 -24.06 12.33
C LEU A 623 16.28 -23.16 11.09
N THR A 624 16.42 -21.85 11.30
CA THR A 624 16.59 -20.84 10.26
C THR A 624 17.31 -19.61 10.82
N GLN A 625 18.02 -18.87 9.97
CA GLN A 625 18.58 -17.54 10.31
C GLN A 625 17.53 -16.41 10.16
N GLY A 626 16.39 -16.72 9.54
CA GLY A 626 15.36 -15.76 9.17
C GLY A 626 14.67 -16.26 7.92
N THR A 627 13.35 -16.46 8.02
CA THR A 627 12.52 -16.82 6.88
C THR A 627 11.38 -15.83 6.77
N THR A 628 11.24 -15.23 5.59
CA THR A 628 10.11 -14.36 5.28
C THR A 628 8.84 -15.19 5.14
N VAL A 629 7.80 -14.78 5.84
CA VAL A 629 6.47 -15.39 5.82
C VAL A 629 5.47 -14.32 5.36
N GLU A 630 4.83 -14.58 4.22
CA GLU A 630 3.80 -13.70 3.66
C GLU A 630 2.54 -13.67 4.53
N PRO A 631 1.72 -12.60 4.48
CA PRO A 631 0.44 -12.50 5.19
C PRO A 631 -0.44 -13.74 4.99
N GLY A 632 -0.95 -14.30 6.08
CA GLY A 632 -1.81 -15.50 6.07
C GLY A 632 -1.12 -16.79 5.62
N LYS A 633 0.22 -16.81 5.52
CA LYS A 633 1.01 -18.01 5.17
C LYS A 633 1.76 -18.55 6.38
N SER A 634 2.35 -19.73 6.19
CA SER A 634 3.17 -20.39 7.21
C SER A 634 4.44 -20.99 6.62
N ALA A 635 5.50 -20.99 7.41
CA ALA A 635 6.73 -21.73 7.16
C ALA A 635 6.86 -22.85 8.19
N THR A 636 7.47 -23.98 7.84
CA THR A 636 7.56 -25.15 8.72
C THR A 636 8.94 -25.79 8.66
N TRP A 637 9.41 -26.22 9.82
CA TRP A 637 10.65 -26.96 10.01
C TRP A 637 10.37 -28.21 10.83
N PHE A 638 11.08 -29.27 10.49
CA PHE A 638 11.10 -30.50 11.24
C PHE A 638 12.48 -30.72 11.80
N ILE A 639 12.56 -31.09 13.08
CA ILE A 639 13.80 -31.49 13.72
C ILE A 639 13.66 -32.91 14.28
N ARG A 640 14.43 -33.83 13.71
CA ARG A 640 14.52 -35.22 14.15
C ARG A 640 15.73 -35.40 15.03
N MET A 641 15.53 -35.91 16.23
CA MET A 641 16.57 -36.14 17.23
C MET A 641 16.67 -37.62 17.57
N LYS A 642 17.88 -38.15 17.65
CA LYS A 642 18.17 -39.51 18.11
C LYS A 642 18.76 -39.44 19.52
N ALA A 643 18.14 -40.12 20.47
CA ALA A 643 18.60 -40.21 21.84
C ALA A 643 18.90 -41.66 22.22
N ALA A 644 19.88 -41.84 23.12
CA ALA A 644 20.16 -43.13 23.74
C ALA A 644 19.74 -43.10 25.21
N ARG A 645 19.09 -44.16 25.68
CA ARG A 645 18.76 -44.34 27.09
C ARG A 645 19.93 -44.94 27.84
N ASP A 646 20.22 -44.38 29.01
CA ASP A 646 21.18 -44.90 29.98
C ASP A 646 20.52 -44.94 31.37
N LYS A 647 20.20 -46.15 31.82
CA LYS A 647 19.56 -46.40 33.13
C LYS A 647 20.53 -46.19 34.30
N ALA A 648 21.84 -46.18 34.05
CA ALA A 648 22.86 -45.95 35.08
C ALA A 648 23.18 -44.45 35.25
N ALA A 649 22.61 -43.58 34.42
CA ALA A 649 22.84 -42.15 34.50
C ALA A 649 22.33 -41.56 35.83
N ALA A 650 23.11 -40.66 36.42
CA ALA A 650 22.72 -39.97 37.65
C ALA A 650 21.40 -39.19 37.44
N GLY A 651 20.45 -39.39 38.37
CA GLY A 651 19.12 -38.77 38.30
C GLY A 651 18.13 -39.47 37.36
N TYR A 652 18.52 -40.59 36.72
CA TYR A 652 17.58 -41.43 35.98
C TYR A 652 16.46 -41.91 36.90
N SER A 653 15.22 -41.73 36.45
CA SER A 653 14.04 -42.36 37.04
C SER A 653 12.98 -42.54 35.95
N GLU A 654 12.21 -43.61 36.02
CA GLU A 654 11.14 -43.81 35.03
C GLU A 654 10.09 -42.71 35.06
N ALA A 655 9.80 -42.16 36.24
CA ALA A 655 8.92 -41.00 36.37
C ALA A 655 9.44 -39.80 35.58
N ALA A 656 10.76 -39.55 35.56
CA ALA A 656 11.35 -38.45 34.79
C ALA A 656 11.16 -38.60 33.28
N LEU A 657 10.93 -39.81 32.76
CA LEU A 657 10.70 -40.07 31.33
C LEU A 657 9.28 -39.70 30.87
N GLU A 658 8.42 -39.27 31.79
CA GLU A 658 7.08 -38.77 31.49
C GLU A 658 7.06 -37.25 31.32
N CYS A 659 6.21 -36.78 30.42
CA CYS A 659 5.95 -35.35 30.26
C CYS A 659 5.11 -34.83 31.41
N VAL A 660 5.52 -33.69 31.97
CA VAL A 660 4.81 -33.06 33.09
C VAL A 660 4.50 -31.62 32.75
N PRO A 661 3.22 -31.24 32.62
CA PRO A 661 2.84 -29.85 32.57
C PRO A 661 2.93 -29.22 33.97
N SER A 662 3.29 -27.94 34.02
CA SER A 662 3.34 -27.12 35.24
C SER A 662 2.95 -25.70 34.86
N ASN A 663 1.90 -25.15 35.47
CA ASN A 663 1.39 -23.80 35.20
C ASN A 663 1.15 -23.49 33.71
N GLY A 664 0.59 -24.44 32.96
CA GLY A 664 0.33 -24.27 31.53
C GLY A 664 1.56 -24.34 30.62
N ARG A 665 2.73 -24.70 31.15
CA ARG A 665 3.99 -24.93 30.41
C ARG A 665 4.46 -26.37 30.58
N LEU A 666 5.33 -26.85 29.71
CA LEU A 666 5.97 -28.15 29.87
C LEU A 666 7.22 -28.00 30.74
N THR A 667 7.53 -29.02 31.54
CA THR A 667 8.66 -28.96 32.47
C THR A 667 9.95 -29.44 31.78
N PRO A 668 11.02 -28.63 31.69
CA PRO A 668 12.31 -29.08 31.17
C PRO A 668 12.89 -30.26 31.99
N LYS A 669 13.71 -31.10 31.35
CA LYS A 669 14.29 -32.33 31.95
C LYS A 669 13.22 -33.38 32.31
N ARG A 670 12.09 -33.38 31.62
CA ARG A 670 11.03 -34.39 31.68
C ARG A 670 10.75 -34.91 30.28
N GLY A 671 10.53 -36.22 30.15
CA GLY A 671 10.36 -36.91 28.87
C GLY A 671 11.38 -36.48 27.80
N LEU A 672 10.91 -36.44 26.55
CA LEU A 672 11.59 -35.84 25.42
C LEU A 672 11.16 -34.38 25.31
N TYR A 673 11.48 -33.56 26.31
CA TYR A 673 11.16 -32.13 26.25
C TYR A 673 12.02 -31.41 25.22
N ASN A 674 11.39 -30.55 24.42
CA ASN A 674 12.05 -29.66 23.49
C ASN A 674 11.32 -28.32 23.37
N SER A 675 12.06 -27.24 23.14
CA SER A 675 11.50 -25.89 23.01
C SER A 675 12.11 -25.16 21.82
N VAL A 676 11.37 -24.19 21.26
CA VAL A 676 11.88 -23.28 20.24
C VAL A 676 11.79 -21.84 20.74
N ALA A 677 12.71 -20.98 20.30
CA ALA A 677 12.65 -19.56 20.58
C ALA A 677 13.00 -18.75 19.33
N GLY A 678 12.33 -17.62 19.17
CA GLY A 678 12.55 -16.63 18.11
C GLY A 678 12.30 -15.22 18.63
N PRO A 679 12.89 -14.18 17.99
CA PRO A 679 12.77 -12.81 18.45
C PRO A 679 11.41 -12.13 18.16
N TYR A 680 10.61 -12.68 17.25
CA TYR A 680 9.40 -12.03 16.73
C TYR A 680 8.11 -12.80 16.99
N ASP A 681 8.11 -13.63 18.04
CA ASP A 681 6.95 -14.42 18.44
C ASP A 681 5.90 -13.56 19.16
N HIS A 682 4.81 -13.24 18.47
CA HIS A 682 3.85 -12.23 18.90
C HIS A 682 2.86 -12.72 19.96
N ASP A 683 2.40 -13.97 19.91
CA ASP A 683 1.54 -14.58 20.94
C ASP A 683 2.34 -15.12 22.14
N GLY A 684 3.67 -15.06 22.05
CA GLY A 684 4.60 -15.40 23.10
C GLY A 684 4.79 -16.91 23.27
N ALA A 685 5.76 -17.28 24.12
CA ALA A 685 6.36 -18.61 24.03
C ALA A 685 5.53 -19.80 24.55
N ALA A 686 4.25 -19.64 24.85
CA ALA A 686 3.43 -20.65 25.56
C ALA A 686 3.26 -21.96 24.76
N ASN A 687 3.13 -21.86 23.45
CA ASN A 687 2.99 -22.95 22.48
C ASN A 687 4.33 -23.33 21.81
N ASN A 688 5.46 -22.78 22.27
CA ASN A 688 6.79 -23.06 21.72
C ASN A 688 7.47 -24.29 22.32
N GLU A 689 6.75 -25.09 23.10
CA GLU A 689 7.27 -26.26 23.80
C GLU A 689 6.52 -27.52 23.37
N ALA A 690 7.25 -28.61 23.21
CA ALA A 690 6.70 -29.92 22.96
C ALA A 690 7.41 -30.97 23.82
N CYS A 691 6.69 -31.98 24.27
CA CYS A 691 7.25 -33.08 25.02
C CYS A 691 6.55 -34.37 24.60
N ALA A 692 7.35 -35.42 24.41
CA ALA A 692 6.82 -36.77 24.22
C ALA A 692 7.30 -37.71 25.33
N PRO A 693 6.43 -38.62 25.84
CA PRO A 693 6.84 -39.59 26.84
C PRO A 693 7.80 -40.61 26.25
N ALA A 694 8.76 -41.06 27.06
CA ALA A 694 9.77 -42.06 26.68
C ALA A 694 9.94 -43.14 27.75
N ARG A 695 8.92 -43.35 28.58
CA ARG A 695 8.94 -44.35 29.64
C ARG A 695 8.70 -45.75 29.07
N PRO A 696 9.58 -46.73 29.32
CA PRO A 696 9.30 -48.14 29.04
C PRO A 696 8.11 -48.62 29.87
N ARG A 697 7.12 -49.24 29.23
CA ARG A 697 5.98 -49.83 29.93
C ARG A 697 6.00 -51.33 29.75
N THR A 698 6.44 -52.05 30.76
CA THR A 698 6.31 -53.51 30.80
C THR A 698 5.02 -53.88 31.52
N ILE A 699 4.44 -55.01 31.13
CA ILE A 699 3.34 -55.63 31.84
C ILE A 699 3.75 -57.04 32.22
N ARG A 700 2.90 -57.67 33.01
CA ARG A 700 3.07 -59.07 33.39
C ARG A 700 2.00 -59.91 32.73
N ILE A 701 2.36 -61.11 32.30
CA ILE A 701 1.38 -62.11 31.89
C ILE A 701 1.42 -63.21 32.94
N GLU A 702 0.25 -63.55 33.47
CA GLU A 702 0.09 -64.64 34.42
C GLU A 702 -0.71 -65.78 33.79
N LYS A 703 -0.25 -67.00 34.02
CA LYS A 703 -0.99 -68.20 33.69
C LYS A 703 -1.56 -68.80 34.97
N ALA A 704 -2.86 -69.03 34.97
CA ALA A 704 -3.55 -69.65 36.09
C ALA A 704 -4.44 -70.83 35.65
N GLY A 705 -4.81 -71.67 36.62
CA GLY A 705 -5.75 -72.77 36.49
C GLY A 705 -6.59 -72.92 37.76
N THR A 706 -7.43 -73.96 37.80
CA THR A 706 -8.29 -74.27 38.96
C THR A 706 -7.70 -75.34 39.88
N GLN A 707 -6.54 -75.90 39.54
CA GLN A 707 -5.89 -76.95 40.31
C GLN A 707 -5.16 -76.34 41.50
N PRO A 708 -5.30 -76.87 42.73
CA PRO A 708 -4.69 -76.30 43.93
C PRO A 708 -3.17 -76.58 44.01
N VAL A 709 -2.41 -76.03 43.06
CA VAL A 709 -0.96 -76.18 42.94
C VAL A 709 -0.31 -74.83 43.21
N GLY A 710 0.45 -74.73 44.30
CA GLY A 710 1.06 -73.48 44.76
C GLY A 710 0.13 -72.64 45.65
N THR A 711 0.46 -71.35 45.79
CA THR A 711 -0.33 -70.40 46.59
C THR A 711 -1.49 -69.89 45.74
N ALA A 712 -2.71 -69.89 46.30
CA ALA A 712 -3.88 -69.37 45.61
C ALA A 712 -3.74 -67.87 45.31
N ASN A 713 -4.17 -67.48 44.12
CA ASN A 713 -4.38 -66.09 43.74
C ASN A 713 -5.63 -65.52 44.44
N GLU A 714 -5.74 -64.18 44.48
CA GLU A 714 -6.87 -63.49 45.14
C GLU A 714 -8.25 -63.87 44.60
N ASP A 715 -8.33 -64.34 43.34
CA ASP A 715 -9.57 -64.78 42.70
C ASP A 715 -9.84 -66.29 42.86
N GLY A 716 -9.06 -66.99 43.69
CA GLY A 716 -9.18 -68.42 43.95
C GLY A 716 -8.58 -69.34 42.87
N THR A 717 -7.96 -68.78 41.82
CA THR A 717 -7.17 -69.54 40.85
C THR A 717 -5.77 -69.83 41.39
N TYR A 718 -5.01 -70.70 40.73
CA TYR A 718 -3.65 -71.08 41.13
C TYR A 718 -2.67 -70.91 39.97
N PRO A 719 -1.40 -70.55 40.21
CA PRO A 719 -0.37 -70.48 39.16
C PRO A 719 -0.25 -71.79 38.39
N LEU A 720 -0.13 -71.70 37.06
CA LEU A 720 -0.08 -72.87 36.18
C LEU A 720 1.10 -72.76 35.19
N GLU A 721 2.08 -73.64 35.34
CA GLU A 721 3.26 -73.70 34.47
C GLU A 721 3.01 -74.53 33.21
N GLY A 722 3.88 -74.38 32.20
CA GLY A 722 3.85 -75.17 30.96
C GLY A 722 3.12 -74.53 29.79
N ALA A 723 2.59 -73.30 29.95
CA ALA A 723 2.03 -72.52 28.85
C ALA A 723 3.12 -71.76 28.09
N ALA A 724 2.90 -71.51 26.80
CA ALA A 724 3.73 -70.61 26.01
C ALA A 724 2.89 -69.47 25.45
N PHE A 725 3.46 -68.26 25.43
CA PHE A 725 2.80 -67.05 24.99
C PHE A 725 3.63 -66.29 23.96
N ALA A 726 2.94 -65.58 23.06
CA ALA A 726 3.52 -64.61 22.15
C ALA A 726 2.65 -63.34 22.11
N ILE A 727 3.29 -62.17 22.10
CA ILE A 727 2.61 -60.88 21.93
C ILE A 727 3.01 -60.33 20.57
N TYR A 728 2.02 -59.94 19.77
CA TYR A 728 2.19 -59.29 18.48
C TYR A 728 1.70 -57.84 18.55
N ASP A 729 2.28 -56.97 17.73
CA ASP A 729 1.89 -55.57 17.55
C ASP A 729 1.00 -55.37 16.31
N ASN A 730 0.50 -56.45 15.74
CA ASN A 730 -0.37 -56.46 14.57
C ASN A 730 -1.44 -57.56 14.66
N GLU A 731 -2.66 -57.24 14.20
CA GLU A 731 -3.81 -58.15 14.21
C GLU A 731 -3.58 -59.41 13.37
N ALA A 732 -2.75 -59.32 12.32
CA ALA A 732 -2.44 -60.45 11.46
C ALA A 732 -1.62 -61.54 12.17
N LEU A 733 -1.08 -61.26 13.36
CA LEU A 733 -0.21 -62.16 14.15
C LEU A 733 0.99 -62.67 13.34
N THR A 734 1.51 -61.81 12.46
CA THR A 734 2.61 -62.14 11.55
C THR A 734 3.91 -61.48 11.98
N GLY A 735 5.03 -62.05 11.54
CA GLY A 735 6.38 -61.55 11.86
C GLY A 735 6.92 -62.04 13.20
N THR A 736 7.96 -61.37 13.69
CA THR A 736 8.58 -61.67 14.99
C THR A 736 7.71 -61.08 16.11
N PRO A 737 7.27 -61.88 17.10
CA PRO A 737 6.54 -61.36 18.26
C PRO A 737 7.37 -60.33 19.03
N VAL A 738 6.72 -59.30 19.57
CA VAL A 738 7.37 -58.28 20.41
C VAL A 738 7.76 -58.82 21.79
N SER A 739 7.13 -59.91 22.24
CA SER A 739 7.49 -60.62 23.48
C SER A 739 7.07 -62.09 23.38
N THR A 740 7.87 -63.00 23.93
CA THR A 740 7.52 -64.44 24.01
C THR A 740 7.88 -65.03 25.38
N SER A 741 7.19 -66.10 25.78
CA SER A 741 7.50 -66.91 26.96
C SER A 741 7.22 -68.39 26.66
N ASP A 742 7.97 -69.30 27.27
CA ASP A 742 7.81 -70.75 27.13
C ASP A 742 7.98 -71.45 28.49
N GLY A 743 6.87 -71.93 29.06
CA GLY A 743 6.84 -72.80 30.22
C GLY A 743 6.64 -72.10 31.58
N GLU A 744 6.75 -70.78 31.66
CA GLU A 744 6.62 -70.02 32.91
C GLU A 744 5.14 -69.78 33.28
N SER A 745 4.81 -69.88 34.57
CA SER A 745 3.48 -69.47 35.08
C SER A 745 3.30 -67.95 35.13
N GLN A 746 4.40 -67.20 34.99
CA GLN A 746 4.40 -65.75 35.02
C GLN A 746 5.62 -65.23 34.24
N PHE A 747 5.43 -64.28 33.33
CA PHE A 747 6.53 -63.59 32.67
C PHE A 747 6.29 -62.08 32.57
N VAL A 748 7.36 -61.30 32.55
CA VAL A 748 7.33 -59.86 32.29
C VAL A 748 7.61 -59.63 30.82
N THR A 749 6.77 -58.83 30.17
CA THR A 749 6.90 -58.57 28.74
C THR A 749 8.15 -57.73 28.43
N ALA A 750 8.59 -57.77 27.18
CA ALA A 750 9.36 -56.67 26.64
C ALA A 750 8.59 -55.34 26.81
N PRO A 751 9.28 -54.19 26.92
CA PRO A 751 8.62 -52.89 26.98
C PRO A 751 7.70 -52.63 25.79
N LEU A 752 6.46 -52.30 26.09
CA LEU A 752 5.40 -51.98 25.14
C LEU A 752 5.26 -50.45 25.05
N GLU A 753 4.84 -49.95 23.89
CA GLU A 753 4.63 -48.53 23.61
C GLU A 753 3.15 -48.18 23.82
N THR A 754 2.87 -46.96 24.29
CA THR A 754 1.50 -46.45 24.42
C THR A 754 0.91 -46.11 23.05
N GLY A 755 -0.42 -46.19 22.91
CA GLY A 755 -1.12 -45.82 21.68
C GLY A 755 -1.00 -46.84 20.54
N LYS A 756 -0.49 -48.05 20.84
CA LYS A 756 -0.51 -49.22 19.96
C LYS A 756 -1.44 -50.29 20.54
N THR A 757 -2.10 -51.00 19.64
CA THR A 757 -2.83 -52.23 19.97
C THR A 757 -1.87 -53.41 19.92
N TYR A 758 -1.98 -54.29 20.91
CA TYR A 758 -1.21 -55.52 21.02
C TYR A 758 -2.15 -56.72 21.08
N TRP A 759 -1.68 -57.86 20.60
CA TRP A 759 -2.43 -59.11 20.59
C TRP A 759 -1.64 -60.18 21.35
N LEU A 760 -2.17 -60.58 22.51
CA LEU A 760 -1.63 -61.68 23.31
C LEU A 760 -2.20 -63.02 22.80
N VAL A 761 -1.31 -63.94 22.46
CA VAL A 761 -1.63 -65.27 21.96
C VAL A 761 -1.04 -66.31 22.90
N GLU A 762 -1.87 -67.22 23.39
CA GLU A 762 -1.38 -68.47 23.97
C GLU A 762 -1.02 -69.41 22.81
N THR A 763 0.27 -69.72 22.66
CA THR A 763 0.78 -70.54 21.55
C THR A 763 0.86 -72.02 21.93
N ARG A 764 0.86 -72.33 23.23
CA ARG A 764 0.80 -73.68 23.77
C ARG A 764 0.11 -73.65 25.13
N ALA A 765 -0.94 -74.44 25.31
CA ALA A 765 -1.55 -74.63 26.61
C ALA A 765 -0.73 -75.63 27.45
N PRO A 766 -0.79 -75.55 28.79
CA PRO A 766 -0.27 -76.55 29.70
C PRO A 766 -0.83 -77.95 29.40
N ALA A 767 -0.07 -78.99 29.75
CA ALA A 767 -0.51 -80.37 29.56
C ALA A 767 -1.89 -80.62 30.21
N GLY A 768 -2.83 -81.19 29.45
CA GLY A 768 -4.17 -81.49 29.93
C GLY A 768 -5.12 -80.28 30.01
N HIS A 769 -4.80 -79.14 29.39
CA HIS A 769 -5.62 -77.93 29.35
C HIS A 769 -6.02 -77.53 27.92
N VAL A 770 -7.05 -76.70 27.81
CA VAL A 770 -7.56 -76.19 26.53
C VAL A 770 -6.83 -74.89 26.18
N LEU A 771 -6.25 -74.84 24.98
CA LEU A 771 -5.62 -73.64 24.42
C LEU A 771 -6.62 -72.48 24.29
N LEU A 772 -6.19 -71.27 24.66
CA LEU A 772 -6.98 -70.06 24.47
C LEU A 772 -7.42 -69.95 22.99
N PRO A 773 -8.74 -69.89 22.71
CA PRO A 773 -9.25 -70.10 21.35
C PRO A 773 -9.00 -68.92 20.41
N ARG A 774 -8.68 -67.73 20.95
CA ARG A 774 -8.47 -66.49 20.19
C ARG A 774 -7.42 -65.61 20.86
N ALA A 775 -6.75 -64.78 20.05
CA ALA A 775 -5.86 -63.75 20.55
C ALA A 775 -6.63 -62.67 21.34
N VAL A 776 -5.97 -62.11 22.36
CA VAL A 776 -6.52 -61.11 23.27
C VAL A 776 -5.98 -59.73 22.86
N PRO A 777 -6.80 -58.86 22.27
CA PRO A 777 -6.39 -57.48 21.99
C PRO A 777 -6.34 -56.66 23.28
N PHE A 778 -5.26 -55.92 23.47
CA PHE A 778 -5.08 -55.01 24.61
C PHE A 778 -4.26 -53.78 24.21
N HIS A 779 -4.40 -52.70 24.98
CA HIS A 779 -3.67 -51.45 24.80
C HIS A 779 -2.97 -51.05 26.08
N ILE A 780 -1.90 -50.28 25.92
CA ILE A 780 -1.15 -49.70 27.02
C ILE A 780 -1.45 -48.20 27.08
N GLU A 781 -1.94 -47.76 28.24
CA GLU A 781 -2.30 -46.37 28.52
C GLU A 781 -1.51 -45.82 29.72
N VAL A 782 -1.51 -44.49 29.83
CA VAL A 782 -0.92 -43.76 30.94
C VAL A 782 -2.00 -43.46 31.97
N GLY A 783 -1.85 -43.96 33.19
CA GLY A 783 -2.76 -43.68 34.30
C GLY A 783 -2.73 -42.21 34.71
N ALA A 784 -3.86 -41.71 35.20
CA ALA A 784 -4.03 -40.32 35.64
C ALA A 784 -3.42 -40.02 37.03
N ASP A 785 -2.78 -40.99 37.66
CA ASP A 785 -2.12 -40.81 38.95
C ASP A 785 -0.79 -40.04 38.82
N ALA A 786 -0.29 -39.52 39.95
CA ALA A 786 0.95 -38.75 40.01
C ALA A 786 2.20 -39.56 39.58
N SER A 787 2.12 -40.88 39.56
CA SER A 787 3.19 -41.79 39.14
C SER A 787 3.10 -42.16 37.66
N ALA A 788 2.08 -41.66 36.94
CA ALA A 788 1.76 -42.00 35.56
C ALA A 788 1.81 -43.51 35.33
N SER A 789 1.10 -44.28 36.19
CA SER A 789 1.14 -45.74 36.19
C SER A 789 0.81 -46.35 34.82
N THR A 790 1.22 -47.60 34.60
CA THR A 790 0.85 -48.35 33.39
C THR A 790 -0.56 -48.91 33.57
N VAL A 791 -1.45 -48.55 32.66
CA VAL A 791 -2.82 -49.07 32.61
C VAL A 791 -2.94 -49.98 31.41
N ILE A 792 -3.59 -51.12 31.60
CA ILE A 792 -3.94 -52.07 30.52
C ILE A 792 -5.42 -51.91 30.27
N THR A 793 -5.79 -51.60 29.02
CA THR A 793 -7.17 -51.60 28.56
C THR A 793 -7.36 -52.73 27.54
N THR A 794 -8.57 -53.30 27.47
CA THR A 794 -8.90 -54.40 26.57
C THR A 794 -10.14 -54.03 25.76
N ASP A 795 -10.21 -54.51 24.52
CA ASP A 795 -11.34 -54.20 23.61
C ASP A 795 -12.61 -55.01 23.89
N PHE A 796 -12.61 -55.86 24.91
CA PHE A 796 -13.75 -56.65 25.33
C PHE A 796 -14.23 -56.24 26.73
N GLY A 797 -15.55 -56.15 26.89
CA GLY A 797 -16.21 -55.92 28.18
C GLY A 797 -16.13 -57.12 29.13
N ALA A 798 -16.42 -56.92 30.42
CA ALA A 798 -16.40 -57.97 31.45
C ALA A 798 -17.28 -59.20 31.10
N ASP A 799 -18.27 -59.03 30.23
CA ASP A 799 -19.26 -60.06 29.84
C ASP A 799 -19.15 -60.51 28.37
N GLU A 800 -18.12 -60.08 27.61
CA GLU A 800 -17.98 -60.37 26.17
C GLU A 800 -17.19 -61.66 25.85
N GLY A 801 -17.28 -62.68 26.72
CA GLY A 801 -16.92 -64.07 26.37
C GLY A 801 -15.48 -64.51 26.67
N PHE A 802 -14.63 -63.67 27.28
CA PHE A 802 -13.34 -64.09 27.81
C PHE A 802 -13.41 -64.33 29.33
N THR A 803 -14.18 -65.33 29.78
CA THR A 803 -14.21 -65.72 31.21
C THR A 803 -12.84 -66.17 31.75
N SER A 804 -11.91 -66.48 30.84
CA SER A 804 -10.54 -66.90 31.09
C SER A 804 -9.52 -65.76 31.15
N VAL A 805 -9.86 -64.49 30.83
CA VAL A 805 -8.87 -63.39 30.79
C VAL A 805 -9.24 -62.29 31.77
N ARG A 806 -8.27 -61.83 32.56
CA ARG A 806 -8.47 -60.80 33.57
C ARG A 806 -7.33 -59.78 33.55
N VAL A 807 -7.67 -58.50 33.63
CA VAL A 807 -6.69 -57.43 33.83
C VAL A 807 -6.50 -57.20 35.33
N ILE A 808 -5.26 -57.23 35.78
CA ILE A 808 -4.85 -56.94 37.15
C ILE A 808 -4.19 -55.55 37.14
N PRO A 809 -4.71 -54.58 37.89
CA PRO A 809 -4.13 -53.24 37.93
C PRO A 809 -2.73 -53.25 38.56
N ALA A 810 -1.96 -52.20 38.30
CA ALA A 810 -0.67 -52.01 38.94
C ALA A 810 -0.83 -51.88 40.47
N ALA A 811 0.07 -52.49 41.23
CA ALA A 811 0.08 -52.43 42.68
C ALA A 811 1.15 -51.43 43.18
N SER A 812 0.97 -50.89 44.39
CA SER A 812 2.00 -50.05 45.02
C SER A 812 3.23 -50.89 45.39
N GLY A 813 4.41 -50.50 44.93
CA GLY A 813 5.66 -51.21 45.23
C GLY A 813 6.71 -51.06 44.12
N THR A 814 7.77 -51.87 44.18
CA THR A 814 8.83 -51.92 43.16
C THR A 814 9.01 -53.35 42.64
N GLY A 815 9.54 -53.50 41.42
CA GLY A 815 9.79 -54.80 40.79
C GLY A 815 8.58 -55.41 40.08
N ALA A 816 8.75 -56.64 39.57
CA ALA A 816 7.79 -57.29 38.69
C ALA A 816 6.39 -57.51 39.29
N ALA A 817 6.30 -57.66 40.62
CA ALA A 817 5.04 -57.86 41.33
C ALA A 817 4.15 -56.61 41.37
N ALA A 818 4.73 -55.42 41.18
CA ALA A 818 4.00 -54.15 41.14
C ALA A 818 3.46 -53.80 39.75
N LEU A 819 3.87 -54.53 38.70
CA LEU A 819 3.42 -54.30 37.33
C LEU A 819 1.95 -54.74 37.16
N PRO A 820 1.17 -54.01 36.33
CA PRO A 820 -0.14 -54.50 35.93
C PRO A 820 0.02 -55.80 35.14
N ALA A 821 -0.99 -56.66 35.19
CA ALA A 821 -0.92 -57.97 34.55
C ALA A 821 -2.16 -58.33 33.73
N ILE A 822 -1.98 -59.20 32.74
CA ILE A 822 -3.05 -59.95 32.10
C ILE A 822 -2.95 -61.38 32.60
N ARG A 823 -3.96 -61.85 33.34
CA ARG A 823 -4.07 -63.24 33.78
C ARG A 823 -4.92 -64.03 32.80
N VAL A 824 -4.38 -65.15 32.33
CA VAL A 824 -5.03 -66.13 31.45
C VAL A 824 -5.26 -67.43 32.23
N VAL A 825 -6.53 -67.75 32.46
CA VAL A 825 -7.01 -68.90 33.22
C VAL A 825 -7.40 -70.02 32.25
N ASP A 826 -6.70 -71.16 32.30
CA ASP A 826 -7.08 -72.30 31.46
C ASP A 826 -7.99 -73.26 32.21
N THR A 827 -8.92 -73.82 31.46
CA THR A 827 -9.74 -74.92 31.91
C THR A 827 -9.09 -76.24 31.55
N GLN A 828 -9.09 -77.19 32.50
CA GLN A 828 -8.66 -78.56 32.26
C GLN A 828 -9.54 -79.21 31.18
N VAL A 829 -8.95 -80.03 30.30
CA VAL A 829 -9.69 -80.86 29.36
C VAL A 829 -10.57 -81.81 30.17
N GLY A 830 -11.89 -81.69 29.99
CA GLY A 830 -12.85 -82.56 30.67
C GLY A 830 -12.59 -84.02 30.30
N VAL A 831 -12.27 -84.84 31.30
CA VAL A 831 -12.29 -86.29 31.13
C VAL A 831 -13.76 -86.71 31.13
N LEU A 832 -14.24 -87.26 30.01
CA LEU A 832 -15.56 -87.90 29.95
C LEU A 832 -15.68 -88.85 31.16
N PRO A 833 -16.75 -88.79 31.97
CA PRO A 833 -16.97 -89.83 32.96
C PRO A 833 -17.02 -91.16 32.20
N ASN A 834 -16.28 -92.17 32.68
CA ASN A 834 -16.33 -93.53 32.13
C ASN A 834 -17.75 -94.10 32.31
N SER A 835 -18.69 -93.70 31.45
CA SER A 835 -20.02 -94.30 31.32
C SER A 835 -19.98 -95.35 30.21
N GLY A 836 -19.08 -96.32 30.36
CA GLY A 836 -19.25 -97.63 29.75
C GLY A 836 -20.15 -98.45 30.68
N SER A 837 -21.43 -98.56 30.37
CA SER A 837 -22.31 -99.50 31.09
C SER A 837 -21.73 -100.91 30.99
N ALA A 838 -21.65 -101.64 32.10
CA ALA A 838 -21.36 -103.07 32.07
C ALA A 838 -22.37 -103.76 31.12
N GLY A 839 -21.88 -104.36 30.04
CA GLY A 839 -22.71 -104.99 29.01
C GLY A 839 -23.64 -106.06 29.58
N ILE A 840 -24.67 -106.43 28.83
CA ILE A 840 -25.86 -107.26 29.20
C ILE A 840 -25.60 -108.62 29.88
N TYR A 841 -24.35 -109.06 30.02
CA TYR A 841 -23.95 -110.34 30.57
C TYR A 841 -24.38 -110.61 32.04
N PRO A 842 -24.40 -109.63 32.97
CA PRO A 842 -24.95 -109.82 34.32
C PRO A 842 -26.45 -110.11 34.30
N HIS A 843 -27.18 -109.55 33.33
CA HIS A 843 -28.64 -109.72 33.20
C HIS A 843 -29.00 -111.08 32.57
N LEU A 844 -28.16 -111.60 31.67
CA LEU A 844 -28.29 -112.97 31.15
C LEU A 844 -28.00 -114.03 32.23
N GLY A 845 -27.03 -113.77 33.11
CA GLY A 845 -26.75 -114.63 34.27
C GLY A 845 -27.89 -114.67 35.28
N LEU A 846 -28.54 -113.54 35.55
CA LEU A 846 -29.72 -113.47 36.42
C LEU A 846 -30.95 -114.17 35.81
N GLY A 847 -31.13 -114.07 34.49
CA GLY A 847 -32.22 -114.74 33.77
C GLY A 847 -32.12 -116.27 33.79
N ALA A 848 -30.91 -116.83 33.64
CA ALA A 848 -30.68 -118.27 33.74
C ALA A 848 -30.91 -118.81 35.16
N ALA A 849 -30.54 -118.04 36.20
CA ALA A 849 -30.78 -118.40 37.59
C ALA A 849 -32.28 -118.39 37.97
N LEU A 850 -33.06 -117.45 37.43
CA LEU A 850 -34.52 -117.38 37.65
C LEU A 850 -35.28 -118.49 36.91
N LEU A 851 -34.83 -118.90 35.72
CA LEU A 851 -35.38 -120.07 35.00
C LEU A 851 -35.03 -121.40 35.70
N GLY A 852 -33.84 -121.50 36.30
CA GLY A 852 -33.44 -122.63 37.15
C GLY A 852 -34.30 -122.75 38.43
N LEU A 853 -34.56 -121.62 39.10
CA LEU A 853 -35.42 -121.56 40.29
C LEU A 853 -36.90 -121.88 39.99
N ALA A 854 -37.40 -121.48 38.81
CA ALA A 854 -38.74 -121.85 38.36
C ALA A 854 -38.87 -123.36 38.03
N GLY A 855 -37.82 -123.96 37.46
CA GLY A 855 -37.73 -125.41 37.21
C GLY A 855 -37.72 -126.25 38.49
N VAL A 856 -37.00 -125.80 39.53
CA VAL A 856 -36.97 -126.47 40.85
C VAL A 856 -38.32 -126.35 41.57
N CYS A 857 -39.00 -125.20 41.48
CA CYS A 857 -40.34 -125.03 42.06
C CYS A 857 -41.43 -125.88 41.35
N ALA A 858 -41.29 -126.13 40.04
CA ALA A 858 -42.18 -127.03 39.30
C ALA A 858 -41.91 -128.52 39.59
N TRP A 859 -40.66 -128.90 39.89
CA TRP A 859 -40.29 -130.26 40.28
C TRP A 859 -40.73 -130.62 41.71
N VAL A 860 -40.68 -129.67 42.66
CA VAL A 860 -41.17 -129.86 44.04
C VAL A 860 -42.70 -129.97 44.11
N ARG A 861 -43.45 -129.33 43.19
CA ARG A 861 -44.91 -129.51 43.08
C ARG A 861 -45.38 -130.87 42.52
N ARG A 862 -44.50 -131.67 41.92
CA ARG A 862 -44.82 -133.01 41.38
C ARG A 862 -44.47 -134.19 42.30
N ARG A 863 -43.98 -133.93 43.52
CA ARG A 863 -43.67 -134.97 44.53
C ARG A 863 -44.61 -134.98 45.75
N SER A 864 -45.75 -134.29 45.66
CA SER A 864 -46.78 -134.28 46.71
C SER A 864 -48.20 -134.47 46.17
N ALA A 865 -48.32 -135.30 45.12
CA ALA A 865 -49.57 -135.91 44.64
C ALA A 865 -49.24 -137.31 44.11
#